data_AF-K0UX14-F1
#
_entry.id   AF-K0UX14-F1
#
_cell.length_a   1.000
_cell.length_b   1.000
_cell.length_c   1.000
_cell.angle_alpha   90.00
_cell.angle_beta   90.00
_cell.angle_gamma   90.00
#
_symmetry.space_group_name_H-M   'P 1'
#
loop_
_entity.id
_entity.type
_entity.pdbx_description
1 polymer ?
#
loop_
_entity_poly.entity_id
_entity_poly.type
_entity_poly.pdbx_seq_one_letter_code
_entity_poly.pdbx_strand_id
1 'polypeptide(L)'
;MILLDSGLIGPRRAAVLCCLAAGLTVLTAAAAVLGVTPALMAVGIPAAIAALAYVICRPAAMLVVMIVLEVTNVPGLLAERIPVPINTAVLAVGVLTVVVALRDPVKRGRLNRGTVVCVGLIACYLVTQLLAMLGSQDVGVSRTAFTDAMLACLFLVAILMLTQLTGKPWTVAAALVIPLAVLSVLCVVSFVVSGGTMSFGGFANVTEASGQLATTPRFAGPLGDSNFWGRHLILGIPLAGALIVRSSGFGQRRVTLAWSVAMLALLAGVYLTQSRGTLIATGIAIVVWVLASGPTARRRGLICLPLLSLIVLIPGIGDRILALAIDVRNPAQAVDPSVVGRVNAQEVAWAMFQDRPVFGFGTGLFELSVPRYAGIVDTATLNPADGPHNLYAQFAAESGVVGLAGWIVFVGGCSVYLATRLTRMPSDASGSTRSLAAAALAGLVAWSFASAFLHLAYFRTFAIVFALAIAVASTAMPSSDHGEANARRQVPPEVLATIFGVAAGAIIIVLSTSTTHTASQKVTLKPTRQVGGDLAYALDIKTRDPFLPTYAAMMSSGLDRVSATADSVRGIITLTVDDTDINSARTDLVEALDAATARLEDMGADSWYTVTPVGTPAMHVGVARSVGSTVTAVLVGTLVAAGVHRGLRRRGSTDEPRRGEVPVSGTFPDGVRV
;
A
#
# COMPACT_ATOMS: atom_id res chain seq x y z
N MET A 1 -29.37 -7.46 -42.14
CA MET A 1 -29.11 -7.83 -43.54
C MET A 1 -29.89 -6.84 -44.39
N ILE A 2 -29.48 -5.57 -44.44
CA ILE A 2 -28.53 -4.92 -45.35
C ILE A 2 -27.97 -3.69 -44.59
N LEU A 3 -26.70 -3.32 -44.81
CA LEU A 3 -25.84 -2.38 -44.02
C LEU A 3 -24.99 -3.02 -42.89
N LEU A 4 -24.55 -4.25 -43.12
CA LEU A 4 -23.32 -4.82 -42.55
C LEU A 4 -22.34 -5.03 -43.71
N ASP A 5 -21.73 -3.97 -44.27
CA ASP A 5 -20.53 -4.14 -45.11
C ASP A 5 -19.77 -2.82 -45.39
N SER A 6 -19.17 -2.21 -44.37
CA SER A 6 -18.09 -1.26 -44.63
C SER A 6 -17.02 -1.38 -43.55
N GLY A 7 -16.05 -2.27 -43.82
CA GLY A 7 -14.82 -2.45 -43.06
C GLY A 7 -13.88 -1.24 -43.10
N LEU A 8 -14.35 -0.06 -42.68
CA LEU A 8 -13.56 1.18 -42.79
C LEU A 8 -12.76 1.54 -41.53
N ILE A 9 -12.96 0.90 -40.38
CA ILE A 9 -12.24 1.26 -39.15
C ILE A 9 -11.87 0.01 -38.34
N GLY A 10 -10.64 -0.49 -38.53
CA GLY A 10 -10.07 -1.57 -37.72
C GLY A 10 -9.94 -1.20 -36.23
N PRO A 11 -9.82 -2.19 -35.32
CA PRO A 11 -9.83 -1.99 -33.86
C PRO A 11 -8.75 -1.03 -33.35
N ARG A 12 -7.64 -0.85 -34.09
CA ARG A 12 -6.60 0.16 -33.81
C ARG A 12 -7.07 1.59 -34.08
N ARG A 13 -7.84 1.82 -35.14
CA ARG A 13 -8.38 3.14 -35.48
C ARG A 13 -9.52 3.54 -34.54
N ALA A 14 -10.28 2.57 -34.03
CA ALA A 14 -11.30 2.81 -32.99
C ALA A 14 -10.68 3.23 -31.64
N ALA A 15 -9.55 2.66 -31.24
CA ALA A 15 -8.82 3.09 -30.05
C ALA A 15 -8.24 4.51 -30.20
N VAL A 16 -7.73 4.85 -31.40
CA VAL A 16 -7.27 6.21 -31.73
C VAL A 16 -8.44 7.21 -31.74
N LEU A 17 -9.60 6.84 -32.27
CA LEU A 17 -10.83 7.63 -32.20
C LEU A 17 -11.34 7.78 -30.75
N CYS A 18 -11.17 6.78 -29.88
CA CYS A 18 -11.49 6.90 -28.46
C CYS A 18 -10.49 7.79 -27.70
N CYS A 19 -9.19 7.74 -28.01
CA CYS A 19 -8.21 8.67 -27.45
C CYS A 19 -8.43 10.11 -27.96
N LEU A 20 -8.87 10.25 -29.22
CA LEU A 20 -9.28 11.54 -29.80
C LEU A 20 -10.59 12.04 -29.19
N ALA A 21 -11.57 11.17 -28.94
CA ALA A 21 -12.84 11.55 -28.32
C ALA A 21 -12.67 11.87 -26.83
N ALA A 22 -11.88 11.08 -26.10
CA ALA A 22 -11.49 11.36 -24.72
C ALA A 22 -10.65 12.65 -24.65
N GLY A 23 -9.70 12.82 -25.57
CA GLY A 23 -8.92 14.03 -25.76
C GLY A 23 -9.79 15.23 -26.12
N LEU A 24 -10.84 15.05 -26.92
CA LEU A 24 -11.81 16.08 -27.29
C LEU A 24 -12.73 16.45 -26.13
N THR A 25 -13.15 15.49 -25.29
CA THR A 25 -13.87 15.78 -24.03
C THR A 25 -13.00 16.48 -23.00
N VAL A 26 -11.71 16.16 -22.95
CA VAL A 26 -10.74 16.89 -22.12
C VAL A 26 -10.48 18.28 -22.69
N LEU A 27 -10.45 18.44 -24.01
CA LEU A 27 -10.33 19.73 -24.72
C LEU A 27 -11.60 20.59 -24.59
N THR A 28 -12.80 20.01 -24.58
CA THR A 28 -14.06 20.75 -24.36
C THR A 28 -14.26 21.11 -22.89
N ALA A 29 -13.84 20.25 -21.96
CA ALA A 29 -13.76 20.59 -20.54
C ALA A 29 -12.69 21.68 -20.28
N ALA A 30 -11.55 21.62 -20.97
CA ALA A 30 -10.53 22.68 -20.93
C ALA A 30 -11.02 23.99 -21.60
N ALA A 31 -11.84 23.91 -22.66
CA ALA A 31 -12.42 25.07 -23.32
C ALA A 31 -13.51 25.75 -22.47
N ALA A 32 -14.23 25.00 -21.62
CA ALA A 32 -15.16 25.56 -20.63
C ALA A 32 -14.41 26.31 -19.51
N VAL A 33 -13.21 25.86 -19.14
CA VAL A 33 -12.32 26.54 -18.19
C VAL A 33 -11.67 27.80 -18.81
N LEU A 34 -11.55 27.87 -20.13
CA LEU A 34 -10.94 28.98 -20.88
C LEU A 34 -11.95 30.01 -21.42
N GLY A 35 -13.24 29.90 -21.08
CA GLY A 35 -14.24 30.92 -21.40
C GLY A 35 -14.60 31.07 -22.89
N VAL A 36 -14.81 29.96 -23.62
CA VAL A 36 -15.13 30.00 -25.06
C VAL A 36 -16.59 29.65 -25.38
N THR A 37 -17.09 30.26 -26.45
CA THR A 37 -18.45 30.56 -26.96
C THR A 37 -19.51 29.44 -27.07
N PRO A 38 -20.83 29.81 -27.16
CA PRO A 38 -21.98 28.90 -27.32
C PRO A 38 -21.89 27.91 -28.51
N ALA A 39 -21.12 28.24 -29.55
CA ALA A 39 -20.94 27.40 -30.73
C ALA A 39 -20.20 26.08 -30.43
N LEU A 40 -19.30 26.06 -29.45
CA LEU A 40 -18.61 24.84 -29.00
C LEU A 40 -19.52 23.92 -28.18
N MET A 41 -20.51 24.46 -27.47
CA MET A 41 -21.53 23.66 -26.78
C MET A 41 -22.51 23.00 -27.76
N ALA A 42 -22.88 23.70 -28.85
CA ALA A 42 -23.77 23.18 -29.88
C ALA A 42 -23.20 21.96 -30.63
N VAL A 43 -21.87 21.84 -30.76
CA VAL A 43 -21.19 20.68 -31.35
C VAL A 43 -20.75 19.67 -30.28
N GLY A 44 -20.32 20.16 -29.12
CA GLY A 44 -19.80 19.35 -28.03
C GLY A 44 -20.85 18.45 -27.38
N ILE A 45 -22.08 18.92 -27.20
CA ILE A 45 -23.15 18.14 -26.57
C ILE A 45 -23.59 16.96 -27.48
N PRO A 46 -23.91 17.15 -28.78
CA PRO A 46 -24.21 16.03 -29.67
C PRO A 46 -23.04 15.05 -29.81
N ALA A 47 -21.80 15.54 -29.88
CA ALA A 47 -20.62 14.68 -29.93
C ALA A 47 -20.44 13.86 -28.65
N ALA A 48 -20.67 14.46 -27.47
CA ALA A 48 -20.64 13.76 -26.19
C ALA A 48 -21.76 12.73 -26.07
N ILE A 49 -22.98 13.04 -26.53
CA ILE A 49 -24.11 12.10 -26.57
C ILE A 49 -23.81 10.95 -27.53
N ALA A 50 -23.27 11.23 -28.72
CA ALA A 50 -22.88 10.20 -29.68
C ALA A 50 -21.75 9.31 -29.15
N ALA A 51 -20.75 9.89 -28.50
CA ALA A 51 -19.68 9.17 -27.82
C ALA A 51 -20.23 8.29 -26.68
N LEU A 52 -21.16 8.82 -25.88
CA LEU A 52 -21.82 8.09 -24.80
C LEU A 52 -22.63 6.90 -25.33
N ALA A 53 -23.46 7.12 -26.35
CA ALA A 53 -24.23 6.07 -27.02
C ALA A 53 -23.32 5.00 -27.64
N TYR A 54 -22.20 5.41 -28.25
CA TYR A 54 -21.20 4.50 -28.79
C TYR A 54 -20.57 3.62 -27.71
N VAL A 55 -20.17 4.22 -26.59
CA VAL A 55 -19.50 3.53 -25.48
C VAL A 55 -20.45 2.55 -24.78
N ILE A 56 -21.72 2.92 -24.59
CA ILE A 56 -22.76 2.03 -24.04
C ILE A 56 -22.97 0.79 -24.91
N CYS A 57 -22.93 0.95 -26.23
CA CYS A 57 -23.08 -0.16 -27.17
C CYS A 57 -21.80 -1.03 -27.28
N ARG A 58 -20.66 -0.57 -26.76
CA ARG A 58 -19.35 -1.22 -26.88
C ARG A 58 -18.74 -1.47 -25.50
N PRO A 59 -19.08 -2.59 -24.83
CA PRO A 59 -18.66 -2.86 -23.45
C PRO A 59 -17.14 -2.86 -23.23
N ALA A 60 -16.35 -3.21 -24.26
CA ALA A 60 -14.90 -3.14 -24.20
C ALA A 60 -14.37 -1.69 -24.18
N ALA A 61 -15.04 -0.77 -24.87
CA ALA A 61 -14.70 0.66 -24.82
C ALA A 61 -15.05 1.24 -23.45
N MET A 62 -16.24 0.92 -22.92
CA MET A 62 -16.65 1.39 -21.59
C MET A 62 -15.71 0.89 -20.50
N LEU A 63 -15.31 -0.39 -20.55
CA LEU A 63 -14.32 -0.95 -19.63
C LEU A 63 -13.01 -0.15 -19.61
N VAL A 64 -12.48 0.19 -20.78
CA VAL A 64 -11.25 1.00 -20.89
C VAL A 64 -11.48 2.41 -20.35
N VAL A 65 -12.58 3.06 -20.72
CA VAL A 65 -12.91 4.42 -20.24
C VAL A 65 -13.00 4.47 -18.72
N MET A 66 -13.71 3.54 -18.09
CA MET A 66 -13.84 3.48 -16.63
C MET A 66 -12.47 3.31 -15.95
N ILE A 67 -11.62 2.40 -16.45
CA ILE A 67 -10.29 2.16 -15.90
C ILE A 67 -9.40 3.39 -16.07
N VAL A 68 -9.37 3.98 -17.27
CA VAL A 68 -8.50 5.13 -17.57
C VAL A 68 -8.91 6.34 -16.73
N LEU A 69 -10.20 6.65 -16.64
CA LEU A 69 -10.68 7.79 -15.84
C LEU A 69 -10.36 7.62 -14.35
N GLU A 70 -10.54 6.41 -13.81
CA GLU A 70 -10.23 6.13 -12.41
C GLU A 70 -8.71 6.22 -12.15
N VAL A 71 -7.90 5.54 -12.96
CA VAL A 71 -6.43 5.49 -12.80
C VAL A 71 -5.78 6.86 -12.97
N THR A 72 -6.33 7.72 -13.84
CA THR A 72 -5.82 9.08 -14.06
C THR A 72 -6.35 10.10 -13.05
N ASN A 73 -7.29 9.71 -12.20
CA ASN A 73 -7.99 10.59 -11.27
C ASN A 73 -8.55 11.86 -11.92
N VAL A 74 -8.91 11.80 -13.21
CA VAL A 74 -9.54 12.93 -13.93
C VAL A 74 -10.80 13.42 -13.20
N PRO A 75 -11.70 12.55 -12.70
CA PRO A 75 -12.84 13.01 -11.92
C PRO A 75 -12.45 13.80 -10.66
N GLY A 76 -11.38 13.40 -9.95
CA GLY A 76 -10.88 14.12 -8.79
C GLY A 76 -10.34 15.51 -9.16
N LEU A 77 -9.53 15.59 -10.21
CA LEU A 77 -8.99 16.86 -10.71
C LEU A 77 -10.06 17.83 -11.22
N LEU A 78 -11.18 17.30 -11.74
CA LEU A 78 -12.31 18.09 -12.23
C LEU A 78 -13.30 18.47 -11.12
N ALA A 79 -13.38 17.70 -10.03
CA ALA A 79 -14.30 17.97 -8.92
C ALA A 79 -14.03 19.32 -8.25
N GLU A 80 -12.77 19.78 -8.25
CA GLU A 80 -12.38 21.12 -7.78
C GLU A 80 -12.92 22.26 -8.66
N ARG A 81 -13.31 21.96 -9.90
CA ARG A 81 -13.69 22.96 -10.91
C ARG A 81 -15.14 22.89 -11.33
N ILE A 82 -15.76 21.71 -11.23
CA ILE A 82 -17.11 21.43 -11.72
C ILE A 82 -17.89 20.70 -10.62
N PRO A 83 -19.06 21.22 -10.19
CA PRO A 83 -19.88 20.62 -9.13
C PRO A 83 -20.72 19.43 -9.64
N VAL A 84 -20.14 18.56 -10.47
CA VAL A 84 -20.81 17.39 -11.05
C VAL A 84 -20.13 16.12 -10.55
N PRO A 85 -20.89 15.13 -10.00
CA PRO A 85 -20.32 13.88 -9.50
C PRO A 85 -19.97 12.92 -10.66
N ILE A 86 -18.91 13.24 -11.40
CA ILE A 86 -18.44 12.51 -12.59
C ILE A 86 -18.25 11.02 -12.28
N ASN A 87 -17.70 10.70 -11.11
CA ASN A 87 -17.48 9.34 -10.64
C ASN A 87 -18.77 8.50 -10.57
N THR A 88 -19.87 9.10 -10.14
CA THR A 88 -21.18 8.43 -10.04
C THR A 88 -21.82 8.32 -11.42
N ALA A 89 -21.69 9.34 -12.27
CA ALA A 89 -22.18 9.31 -13.64
C ALA A 89 -21.51 8.21 -14.48
N VAL A 90 -20.18 8.11 -14.42
CA VAL A 90 -19.39 7.06 -15.11
C VAL A 90 -19.79 5.67 -14.62
N LEU A 91 -20.01 5.50 -13.31
CA LEU A 91 -20.49 4.25 -12.75
C LEU A 91 -21.89 3.88 -13.27
N ALA A 92 -22.83 4.83 -13.27
CA ALA A 92 -24.20 4.60 -13.77
C ALA A 92 -24.20 4.18 -15.24
N VAL A 93 -23.41 4.84 -16.09
CA VAL A 93 -23.22 4.47 -17.50
C VAL A 93 -22.56 3.09 -17.64
N GLY A 94 -21.61 2.76 -16.77
CA GLY A 94 -20.97 1.44 -16.71
C GLY A 94 -21.96 0.33 -16.39
N VAL A 95 -22.82 0.54 -15.39
CA VAL A 95 -23.89 -0.39 -15.01
C VAL A 95 -24.90 -0.54 -16.15
N LEU A 96 -25.31 0.57 -16.78
CA LEU A 96 -26.19 0.52 -17.96
C LEU A 96 -25.56 -0.30 -19.10
N THR A 97 -24.26 -0.13 -19.34
CA THR A 97 -23.50 -0.89 -20.34
C THR A 97 -23.48 -2.38 -20.02
N VAL A 98 -23.36 -2.76 -18.74
CA VAL A 98 -23.50 -4.16 -18.30
C VAL A 98 -24.90 -4.68 -18.63
N VAL A 99 -25.95 -3.95 -18.27
CA VAL A 99 -27.35 -4.34 -18.55
C VAL A 99 -27.60 -4.54 -20.05
N VAL A 100 -27.10 -3.63 -20.90
CA VAL A 100 -27.20 -3.76 -22.36
C VAL A 100 -26.41 -4.97 -22.87
N ALA A 101 -25.18 -5.17 -22.37
CA ALA A 101 -24.34 -6.29 -22.78
C ALA A 101 -24.89 -7.66 -22.35
N LEU A 102 -25.69 -7.74 -21.27
CA LEU A 102 -26.35 -8.97 -20.83
C LEU A 102 -27.47 -9.44 -21.74
N ARG A 103 -27.99 -8.58 -22.63
CA ARG A 103 -29.00 -8.96 -23.64
C ARG A 103 -28.43 -9.90 -24.71
N ASP A 104 -27.11 -9.90 -24.89
CA ASP A 104 -26.40 -10.76 -25.84
C ASP A 104 -26.10 -12.13 -25.18
N PRO A 105 -26.70 -13.24 -25.65
CA PRO A 105 -26.55 -14.55 -25.02
C PRO A 105 -25.11 -15.06 -25.05
N VAL A 106 -24.33 -14.70 -26.06
CA VAL A 106 -22.91 -15.10 -26.18
C VAL A 106 -22.08 -14.41 -25.11
N LYS A 107 -22.30 -13.11 -24.88
CA LYS A 107 -21.61 -12.37 -23.82
C LYS A 107 -22.04 -12.86 -22.44
N ARG A 108 -23.36 -13.04 -22.22
CA ARG A 108 -23.91 -13.54 -20.96
C ARG A 108 -23.34 -14.92 -20.60
N GLY A 109 -23.14 -15.80 -21.57
CA GLY A 109 -22.54 -17.13 -21.37
C GLY A 109 -21.09 -17.11 -20.85
N ARG A 110 -20.42 -15.95 -20.85
CA ARG A 110 -19.05 -15.79 -20.30
C ARG A 110 -19.01 -15.48 -18.81
N LEU A 111 -20.15 -15.12 -18.21
CA LEU A 111 -20.25 -15.01 -16.76
C LEU A 111 -20.01 -16.38 -16.12
N ASN A 112 -19.30 -16.39 -15.00
CA ASN A 112 -18.84 -17.62 -14.38
C ASN A 112 -18.97 -17.55 -12.86
N ARG A 113 -18.66 -18.67 -12.19
CA ARG A 113 -18.75 -18.79 -10.72
C ARG A 113 -17.95 -17.70 -9.98
N GLY A 114 -16.91 -17.13 -10.58
CA GLY A 114 -16.14 -16.04 -10.00
C GLY A 114 -16.99 -14.81 -9.67
N THR A 115 -17.99 -14.49 -10.48
CA THR A 115 -18.91 -13.37 -10.24
C THR A 115 -19.68 -13.59 -8.93
N VAL A 116 -20.20 -14.79 -8.72
CA VAL A 116 -20.94 -15.15 -7.50
C VAL A 116 -20.03 -15.15 -6.28
N VAL A 117 -18.82 -15.71 -6.39
CA VAL A 117 -17.83 -15.68 -5.31
C VAL A 117 -17.50 -14.24 -4.90
N CYS A 118 -17.24 -13.38 -5.89
CA CYS A 118 -16.90 -11.98 -5.62
C CYS A 118 -18.07 -11.22 -4.99
N VAL A 119 -19.29 -11.36 -5.52
CA VAL A 119 -20.49 -10.74 -4.95
C VAL A 119 -20.73 -11.25 -3.52
N GLY A 120 -20.54 -12.54 -3.25
CA GLY A 120 -20.66 -13.09 -1.89
C GLY A 120 -19.64 -12.52 -0.91
N LEU A 121 -18.38 -12.38 -1.31
CA LEU A 121 -17.34 -11.76 -0.48
C LEU A 121 -17.61 -10.27 -0.23
N ILE A 122 -18.06 -9.53 -1.25
CA ILE A 122 -18.47 -8.13 -1.12
C ILE A 122 -19.68 -8.00 -0.20
N ALA A 123 -20.69 -8.85 -0.36
CA ALA A 123 -21.87 -8.84 0.51
C ALA A 123 -21.48 -9.11 1.96
N CYS A 124 -20.58 -10.05 2.22
CA CYS A 124 -20.03 -10.29 3.55
C CYS A 124 -19.37 -9.02 4.12
N TYR A 125 -18.50 -8.37 3.34
CA TYR A 125 -17.86 -7.12 3.76
C TYR A 125 -18.89 -6.02 4.04
N LEU A 126 -19.83 -5.76 3.13
CA LEU A 126 -20.84 -4.71 3.31
C LEU A 126 -21.74 -5.00 4.51
N VAL A 127 -22.10 -6.27 4.78
CA VAL A 127 -22.88 -6.62 5.98
C VAL A 127 -22.08 -6.30 7.25
N THR A 128 -20.78 -6.62 7.31
CA THR A 128 -19.97 -6.25 8.48
C THR A 128 -19.83 -4.74 8.67
N GLN A 129 -19.73 -3.97 7.58
CA GLN A 129 -19.69 -2.51 7.65
C GLN A 129 -21.04 -1.92 8.07
N LEU A 130 -22.15 -2.53 7.62
CA LEU A 130 -23.49 -2.16 8.07
C LEU A 130 -23.67 -2.41 9.57
N LEU A 131 -23.20 -3.56 10.08
CA LEU A 131 -23.23 -3.87 11.52
C LEU A 131 -22.38 -2.89 12.33
N ALA A 132 -21.19 -2.52 11.85
CA ALA A 132 -20.36 -1.49 12.48
C ALA A 132 -21.05 -0.11 12.49
N MET A 133 -21.72 0.28 11.39
CA MET A 133 -22.48 1.52 11.31
C MET A 133 -23.62 1.57 12.35
N LEU A 134 -24.29 0.46 12.64
CA LEU A 134 -25.33 0.40 13.68
C LEU A 134 -24.78 0.67 15.09
N GLY A 135 -23.49 0.38 15.34
CA GLY A 135 -22.80 0.67 16.59
C GLY A 135 -22.10 2.04 16.65
N SER A 136 -22.25 2.87 15.61
CA SER A 136 -21.56 4.15 15.45
C SER A 136 -22.02 5.21 16.46
N GLN A 137 -21.09 6.10 16.87
CA GLN A 137 -21.41 7.29 17.67
C GLN A 137 -22.00 8.43 16.81
N ASP A 138 -21.72 8.44 15.50
CA ASP A 138 -22.31 9.35 14.53
C ASP A 138 -22.75 8.56 13.30
N VAL A 139 -24.04 8.23 13.28
CA VAL A 139 -24.65 7.46 12.20
C VAL A 139 -24.65 8.26 10.89
N GLY A 140 -24.65 9.59 10.93
CA GLY A 140 -24.64 10.44 9.73
C GLY A 140 -23.33 10.30 8.96
N VAL A 141 -22.20 10.46 9.65
CA VAL A 141 -20.86 10.29 9.06
C VAL A 141 -20.66 8.86 8.59
N SER A 142 -21.00 7.87 9.42
CA SER A 142 -20.86 6.45 9.04
C SER A 142 -21.75 6.02 7.88
N ARG A 143 -22.95 6.61 7.73
CA ARG A 143 -23.83 6.35 6.58
C ARG A 143 -23.22 6.84 5.28
N THR A 144 -22.57 8.01 5.29
CA THR A 144 -21.86 8.55 4.12
C THR A 144 -20.71 7.63 3.74
N ALA A 145 -19.85 7.28 4.70
CA ALA A 145 -18.73 6.36 4.48
C ALA A 145 -19.19 4.97 3.97
N PHE A 146 -20.29 4.43 4.52
CA PHE A 146 -20.90 3.19 4.05
C PHE A 146 -21.40 3.31 2.60
N THR A 147 -22.03 4.42 2.25
CA THR A 147 -22.52 4.68 0.89
C THR A 147 -21.36 4.73 -0.11
N ASP A 148 -20.25 5.38 0.26
CA ASP A 148 -19.05 5.43 -0.57
C ASP A 148 -18.41 4.06 -0.77
N ALA A 149 -18.32 3.27 0.31
CA ALA A 149 -17.86 1.89 0.24
C ALA A 149 -18.76 1.02 -0.67
N MET A 150 -20.08 1.18 -0.58
CA MET A 150 -21.05 0.50 -1.43
C MET A 150 -20.89 0.88 -2.90
N LEU A 151 -20.75 2.16 -3.22
CA LEU A 151 -20.54 2.64 -4.60
C LEU A 151 -19.21 2.12 -5.18
N ALA A 152 -18.16 2.05 -4.36
CA ALA A 152 -16.88 1.50 -4.81
C ALA A 152 -16.93 -0.03 -5.00
N CYS A 153 -17.69 -0.75 -4.18
CA CYS A 153 -17.98 -2.16 -4.39
C CYS A 153 -18.82 -2.41 -5.65
N LEU A 154 -19.80 -1.54 -5.94
CA LEU A 154 -20.57 -1.59 -7.19
C LEU A 154 -19.67 -1.35 -8.40
N PHE A 155 -18.73 -0.41 -8.30
CA PHE A 155 -17.70 -0.19 -9.32
C PHE A 155 -16.86 -1.45 -9.57
N LEU A 156 -16.42 -2.14 -8.50
CA LEU A 156 -15.71 -3.42 -8.62
C LEU A 156 -16.53 -4.44 -9.42
N VAL A 157 -17.79 -4.65 -9.04
CA VAL A 157 -18.69 -5.61 -9.71
C VAL A 157 -18.89 -5.23 -11.19
N ALA A 158 -19.07 -3.94 -11.50
CA ALA A 158 -19.20 -3.47 -12.87
C ALA A 158 -17.94 -3.77 -13.70
N ILE A 159 -16.73 -3.49 -13.19
CA ILE A 159 -15.47 -3.80 -13.87
C ILE A 159 -15.31 -5.32 -14.04
N LEU A 160 -15.64 -6.13 -13.02
CA LEU A 160 -15.57 -7.59 -13.10
C LEU A 160 -16.49 -8.12 -14.20
N MET A 161 -17.75 -7.71 -14.21
CA MET A 161 -18.73 -8.14 -15.21
C MET A 161 -18.32 -7.68 -16.61
N LEU A 162 -17.91 -6.42 -16.81
CA LEU A 162 -17.42 -5.95 -18.10
C LEU A 162 -16.17 -6.72 -18.58
N THR A 163 -15.26 -7.07 -17.66
CA THR A 163 -14.07 -7.89 -17.96
C THR A 163 -14.46 -9.28 -18.47
N GLN A 164 -15.43 -9.93 -17.80
CA GLN A 164 -15.92 -11.26 -18.19
C GLN A 164 -16.74 -11.22 -19.50
N LEU A 165 -17.70 -10.31 -19.62
CA LEU A 165 -18.55 -10.15 -20.81
C LEU A 165 -17.71 -9.88 -22.06
N THR A 166 -16.66 -9.07 -21.94
CA THR A 166 -15.76 -8.77 -23.05
C THR A 166 -14.76 -9.90 -23.33
N GLY A 167 -14.43 -10.72 -22.33
CA GLY A 167 -13.42 -11.79 -22.44
C GLY A 167 -12.01 -11.25 -22.66
N LYS A 168 -11.72 -10.03 -22.19
CA LYS A 168 -10.48 -9.30 -22.49
C LYS A 168 -9.71 -8.91 -21.21
N PRO A 169 -9.27 -9.87 -20.37
CA PRO A 169 -8.54 -9.56 -19.13
C PRO A 169 -7.20 -8.84 -19.40
N TRP A 170 -6.54 -9.13 -20.52
CA TRP A 170 -5.32 -8.42 -20.92
C TRP A 170 -5.56 -6.96 -21.29
N THR A 171 -6.77 -6.59 -21.73
CA THR A 171 -7.13 -5.19 -21.99
C THR A 171 -7.24 -4.41 -20.69
N VAL A 172 -7.69 -5.04 -19.60
CA VAL A 172 -7.70 -4.43 -18.26
C VAL A 172 -6.27 -4.10 -17.81
N ALA A 173 -5.36 -5.06 -17.94
CA ALA A 173 -3.95 -4.85 -17.61
C ALA A 173 -3.33 -3.70 -18.43
N ALA A 174 -3.58 -3.67 -19.75
CA ALA A 174 -3.09 -2.61 -20.61
C ALA A 174 -3.72 -1.23 -20.28
N ALA A 175 -5.03 -1.19 -20.01
CA ALA A 175 -5.76 0.02 -19.67
C ALA A 175 -5.33 0.62 -18.32
N LEU A 176 -4.78 -0.19 -17.42
CA LEU A 176 -4.19 0.28 -16.16
C LEU A 176 -2.73 0.71 -16.34
N VAL A 177 -1.92 -0.10 -17.04
CA VAL A 177 -0.47 0.15 -17.21
C VAL A 177 -0.19 1.38 -18.06
N ILE A 178 -0.91 1.57 -19.18
CA ILE A 178 -0.64 2.67 -20.13
C ILE A 178 -0.80 4.04 -19.45
N PRO A 179 -1.93 4.38 -18.79
CA PRO A 179 -2.08 5.68 -18.17
C PRO A 179 -1.09 5.92 -17.03
N LEU A 180 -0.83 4.91 -16.18
CA LEU A 180 0.18 5.04 -15.12
C LEU A 180 1.58 5.33 -15.68
N ALA A 181 1.96 4.66 -16.78
CA ALA A 181 3.24 4.91 -17.44
C ALA A 181 3.30 6.33 -18.02
N VAL A 182 2.23 6.80 -18.67
CA VAL A 182 2.13 8.18 -19.20
C VAL A 182 2.25 9.21 -18.08
N LEU A 183 1.52 9.04 -16.98
CA LEU A 183 1.61 9.94 -15.81
C LEU A 183 3.00 9.93 -15.18
N SER A 184 3.66 8.76 -15.14
CA SER A 184 5.05 8.66 -14.65
C SER A 184 6.02 9.40 -15.57
N VAL A 185 5.83 9.33 -16.89
CA VAL A 185 6.59 10.14 -17.86
C VAL A 185 6.35 11.63 -17.64
N LEU A 186 5.11 12.07 -17.40
CA LEU A 186 4.82 13.48 -17.09
C LEU A 186 5.55 13.94 -15.81
N CYS A 187 5.61 13.10 -14.77
CA CYS A 187 6.40 13.40 -13.57
C CYS A 187 7.89 13.54 -13.88
N VAL A 188 8.45 12.63 -14.70
CA VAL A 188 9.85 12.69 -15.13
C VAL A 188 10.13 13.96 -15.95
N VAL A 189 9.25 14.30 -16.89
CA VAL A 189 9.37 15.52 -17.70
C VAL A 189 9.29 16.76 -16.81
N SER A 190 8.34 16.81 -15.87
CA SER A 190 8.23 17.90 -14.90
C SER A 190 9.52 18.07 -14.09
N PHE A 191 10.09 16.97 -13.59
CA PHE A 191 11.35 16.97 -12.85
C PHE A 191 12.51 17.48 -13.70
N VAL A 192 12.72 16.91 -14.88
CA VAL A 192 13.89 17.21 -15.73
C VAL A 192 13.83 18.61 -16.34
N VAL A 193 12.64 19.05 -16.78
CA VAL A 193 12.47 20.33 -17.51
C VAL A 193 12.31 21.50 -16.56
N SER A 194 11.64 21.30 -15.42
CA SER A 194 11.14 22.40 -14.59
C SER A 194 11.47 22.25 -13.10
N GLY A 195 12.25 21.24 -12.72
CA GLY A 195 12.54 20.95 -11.31
C GLY A 195 11.30 20.56 -10.49
N GLY A 196 10.19 20.17 -11.14
CA GLY A 196 8.92 19.84 -10.49
C GLY A 196 7.90 20.98 -10.37
N THR A 197 8.16 22.14 -10.97
CA THR A 197 7.20 23.27 -10.95
C THR A 197 6.04 23.11 -11.94
N MET A 198 6.22 22.31 -13.00
CA MET A 198 5.18 22.07 -14.01
C MET A 198 4.24 20.93 -13.59
N SER A 199 3.06 21.27 -13.09
CA SER A 199 2.06 20.30 -12.62
C SER A 199 1.23 19.63 -13.72
N PHE A 200 1.31 20.13 -14.97
CA PHE A 200 0.48 19.68 -16.10
C PHE A 200 -1.02 19.68 -15.79
N GLY A 201 -1.54 20.73 -15.15
CA GLY A 201 -2.96 20.81 -14.81
C GLY A 201 -3.39 19.83 -13.71
N GLY A 202 -2.42 19.39 -12.89
CA GLY A 202 -2.65 18.49 -11.75
C GLY A 202 -2.19 17.06 -11.97
N PHE A 203 -1.73 16.68 -13.18
CA PHE A 203 -1.31 15.30 -13.47
C PHE A 203 0.09 14.93 -12.93
N ALA A 204 0.91 15.92 -12.57
CA ALA A 204 2.26 15.72 -12.05
C ALA A 204 2.53 16.64 -10.85
N ASN A 205 1.70 16.55 -9.81
CA ASN A 205 1.87 17.37 -8.61
C ASN A 205 3.09 16.93 -7.80
N VAL A 206 3.75 17.89 -7.17
CA VAL A 206 4.77 17.68 -6.13
C VAL A 206 4.10 17.93 -4.78
N THR A 207 4.30 17.03 -3.82
CA THR A 207 3.75 17.22 -2.46
C THR A 207 4.54 18.26 -1.68
N GLU A 208 3.85 19.06 -0.88
CA GLU A 208 4.45 20.06 0.02
C GLU A 208 5.24 19.40 1.17
N ALA A 209 4.90 18.16 1.53
CA ALA A 209 5.55 17.41 2.59
C ALA A 209 6.93 16.87 2.15
N SER A 210 7.95 17.72 2.21
CA SER A 210 9.34 17.27 2.13
C SER A 210 9.75 16.62 3.45
N GLY A 211 9.77 15.28 3.50
CA GLY A 211 10.41 14.60 4.63
C GLY A 211 11.86 15.07 4.73
N GLN A 212 12.43 15.10 5.94
CA GLN A 212 13.85 15.40 6.11
C GLN A 212 14.69 14.43 5.24
N LEU A 213 15.83 14.90 4.71
CA LEU A 213 16.72 14.16 3.80
C LEU A 213 16.16 13.88 2.38
N ALA A 214 15.12 14.59 1.93
CA ALA A 214 14.69 14.52 0.52
C ALA A 214 15.70 15.24 -0.36
N THR A 215 16.44 14.51 -1.19
CA THR A 215 17.34 15.10 -2.19
C THR A 215 16.61 15.49 -3.48
N THR A 216 15.36 15.06 -3.64
CA THR A 216 14.52 15.32 -4.81
C THR A 216 13.07 15.66 -4.41
N PRO A 217 12.36 16.49 -5.19
CA PRO A 217 10.93 16.75 -5.00
C PRO A 217 10.12 15.45 -5.03
N ARG A 218 9.14 15.34 -4.13
CA ARG A 218 8.32 14.14 -4.00
C ARG A 218 7.10 14.25 -4.91
N PHE A 219 7.07 13.48 -5.99
CA PHE A 219 5.94 13.50 -6.92
C PHE A 219 4.76 12.67 -6.40
N ALA A 220 3.56 13.22 -6.55
CA ALA A 220 2.27 12.66 -6.15
C ALA A 220 1.35 12.33 -7.34
N GLY A 221 1.83 12.52 -8.57
CA GLY A 221 1.00 12.34 -9.76
C GLY A 221 -0.31 13.13 -9.65
N PRO A 222 -1.47 12.55 -9.98
CA PRO A 222 -2.76 13.22 -9.90
C PRO A 222 -3.46 13.10 -8.54
N LEU A 223 -2.81 12.56 -7.49
CA LEU A 223 -3.47 12.21 -6.22
C LEU A 223 -3.13 13.17 -5.06
N GLY A 224 -2.22 14.12 -5.24
CA GLY A 224 -1.82 15.09 -4.19
C GLY A 224 -0.88 14.54 -3.11
N ASP A 225 -0.88 13.23 -2.84
CA ASP A 225 0.07 12.56 -1.93
C ASP A 225 0.96 11.51 -2.63
N SER A 226 2.27 11.60 -2.39
CA SER A 226 3.29 10.72 -2.99
C SER A 226 3.20 9.25 -2.58
N ASN A 227 2.71 8.96 -1.36
CA ASN A 227 2.57 7.59 -0.87
C ASN A 227 1.36 6.91 -1.52
N PHE A 228 0.22 7.60 -1.65
CA PHE A 228 -0.94 7.08 -2.38
C PHE A 228 -0.66 6.90 -3.87
N TRP A 229 0.11 7.81 -4.48
CA TRP A 229 0.59 7.65 -5.85
C TRP A 229 1.46 6.42 -6.02
N GLY A 230 2.42 6.22 -5.11
CA GLY A 230 3.23 5.01 -5.09
C GLY A 230 2.40 3.73 -5.00
N ARG A 231 1.35 3.73 -4.17
CA ARG A 231 0.41 2.59 -4.05
C ARG A 231 -0.33 2.28 -5.36
N HIS A 232 -0.57 3.27 -6.22
CA HIS A 232 -1.13 3.05 -7.57
C HIS A 232 -0.10 2.43 -8.52
N LEU A 233 1.13 2.95 -8.53
CA LEU A 233 2.20 2.48 -9.40
C LEU A 233 2.55 1.01 -9.15
N ILE A 234 2.56 0.58 -7.89
CA ILE A 234 2.83 -0.81 -7.49
C ILE A 234 1.86 -1.81 -8.15
N LEU A 235 0.60 -1.41 -8.40
CA LEU A 235 -0.37 -2.26 -9.10
C LEU A 235 0.00 -2.47 -10.58
N GLY A 236 0.59 -1.46 -11.22
CA GLY A 236 0.98 -1.49 -12.63
C GLY A 236 2.24 -2.31 -12.91
N ILE A 237 3.20 -2.34 -11.99
CA ILE A 237 4.51 -3.01 -12.16
C ILE A 237 4.36 -4.49 -12.55
N PRO A 238 3.73 -5.37 -11.74
CA PRO A 238 3.64 -6.78 -12.10
C PRO A 238 2.79 -7.00 -13.37
N LEU A 239 1.80 -6.15 -13.64
CA LEU A 239 0.98 -6.21 -14.85
C LEU A 239 1.77 -5.86 -16.12
N ALA A 240 2.65 -4.86 -16.06
CA ALA A 240 3.60 -4.55 -17.12
C ALA A 240 4.54 -5.74 -17.36
N GLY A 241 5.01 -6.39 -16.30
CA GLY A 241 5.79 -7.63 -16.38
C GLY A 241 5.06 -8.74 -17.13
N ALA A 242 3.78 -8.99 -16.80
CA ALA A 242 2.97 -9.98 -17.50
C ALA A 242 2.77 -9.65 -18.98
N LEU A 243 2.60 -8.36 -19.33
CA LEU A 243 2.48 -7.91 -20.72
C LEU A 243 3.77 -8.11 -21.52
N ILE A 244 4.95 -7.87 -20.93
CA ILE A 244 6.26 -8.17 -21.53
C ILE A 244 6.39 -9.68 -21.77
N VAL A 245 6.10 -10.51 -20.76
CA VAL A 245 6.17 -11.98 -20.88
C VAL A 245 5.29 -12.46 -22.02
N ARG A 246 4.05 -11.96 -22.11
CA ARG A 246 3.13 -12.28 -23.20
C ARG A 246 3.67 -11.87 -24.56
N SER A 247 4.05 -10.60 -24.74
CA SER A 247 4.43 -10.08 -26.05
C SER A 247 5.67 -10.74 -26.61
N SER A 248 6.65 -11.10 -25.77
CA SER A 248 7.83 -11.82 -26.28
C SER A 248 7.64 -13.33 -26.36
N GLY A 249 6.66 -13.92 -25.68
CA GLY A 249 6.19 -15.28 -25.99
C GLY A 249 5.66 -15.39 -27.42
N PHE A 250 4.98 -14.34 -27.91
CA PHE A 250 4.53 -14.22 -29.30
C PHE A 250 5.59 -13.65 -30.28
N GLY A 251 6.86 -13.50 -29.86
CA GLY A 251 7.92 -12.96 -30.73
C GLY A 251 7.76 -11.48 -31.13
N GLN A 252 6.84 -10.73 -30.51
CA GLN A 252 6.54 -9.34 -30.87
C GLN A 252 7.56 -8.38 -30.25
N ARG A 253 8.75 -8.28 -30.85
CA ARG A 253 9.88 -7.49 -30.31
C ARG A 253 9.51 -6.02 -30.08
N ARG A 254 8.85 -5.36 -31.03
CA ARG A 254 8.43 -3.95 -30.91
C ARG A 254 7.44 -3.71 -29.77
N VAL A 255 6.46 -4.62 -29.61
CA VAL A 255 5.46 -4.54 -28.54
C VAL A 255 6.11 -4.81 -27.18
N THR A 256 7.05 -5.76 -27.14
CA THR A 256 7.84 -6.02 -25.93
C THR A 256 8.64 -4.79 -25.53
N LEU A 257 9.31 -4.14 -26.48
CA LEU A 257 10.04 -2.90 -26.21
C LEU A 257 9.13 -1.81 -25.64
N ALA A 258 7.93 -1.62 -26.21
CA ALA A 258 6.96 -0.65 -25.70
C ALA A 258 6.55 -0.96 -24.25
N TRP A 259 6.29 -2.22 -23.90
CA TRP A 259 5.97 -2.59 -22.52
C TRP A 259 7.16 -2.49 -21.56
N SER A 260 8.39 -2.75 -22.05
CA SER A 260 9.60 -2.53 -21.28
C SER A 260 9.83 -1.04 -20.98
N VAL A 261 9.56 -0.15 -21.95
CA VAL A 261 9.60 1.30 -21.74
C VAL A 261 8.52 1.74 -20.74
N ALA A 262 7.30 1.20 -20.84
CA ALA A 262 6.25 1.47 -19.86
C ALA A 262 6.65 1.01 -18.45
N MET A 263 7.24 -0.18 -18.29
CA MET A 263 7.78 -0.65 -17.02
C MET A 263 8.85 0.29 -16.47
N LEU A 264 9.80 0.73 -17.30
CA LEU A 264 10.84 1.67 -16.88
C LEU A 264 10.25 3.00 -16.42
N ALA A 265 9.24 3.51 -17.13
CA ALA A 265 8.52 4.72 -16.73
C ALA A 265 7.85 4.54 -15.36
N LEU A 266 7.17 3.42 -15.11
CA LEU A 266 6.57 3.12 -13.81
C LEU A 266 7.61 3.07 -12.68
N LEU A 267 8.77 2.43 -12.92
CA LEU A 267 9.88 2.38 -11.95
C LEU A 267 10.47 3.78 -11.69
N ALA A 268 10.58 4.61 -12.72
CA ALA A 268 10.97 6.01 -12.55
C ALA A 268 9.92 6.81 -11.76
N GLY A 269 8.63 6.56 -11.99
CA GLY A 269 7.55 7.12 -11.17
C GLY A 269 7.65 6.69 -9.71
N VAL A 270 7.91 5.40 -9.44
CA VAL A 270 8.13 4.87 -8.09
C VAL A 270 9.30 5.58 -7.41
N TYR A 271 10.41 5.76 -8.12
CA TYR A 271 11.56 6.52 -7.65
C TYR A 271 11.19 7.97 -7.28
N LEU A 272 10.48 8.68 -8.16
CA LEU A 272 10.08 10.07 -7.93
C LEU A 272 9.07 10.25 -6.78
N THR A 273 8.40 9.19 -6.32
CA THR A 273 7.56 9.27 -5.10
C THR A 273 8.39 9.45 -3.84
N GLN A 274 9.66 9.01 -3.86
CA GLN A 274 10.57 8.98 -2.71
C GLN A 274 9.95 8.33 -1.45
N SER A 275 9.00 7.40 -1.64
CA SER A 275 8.31 6.69 -0.56
C SER A 275 8.99 5.35 -0.26
N ARG A 276 9.50 5.21 0.96
CA ARG A 276 10.16 4.00 1.47
C ARG A 276 9.23 2.78 1.40
N GLY A 277 7.98 2.95 1.86
CA GLY A 277 6.95 1.91 1.79
C GLY A 277 6.64 1.48 0.36
N THR A 278 6.64 2.43 -0.59
CA THR A 278 6.41 2.14 -2.00
C THR A 278 7.51 1.28 -2.61
N LEU A 279 8.77 1.57 -2.29
CA LEU A 279 9.92 0.82 -2.78
C LEU A 279 9.92 -0.62 -2.27
N ILE A 280 9.68 -0.81 -0.96
CA ILE A 280 9.59 -2.14 -0.35
C ILE A 280 8.43 -2.94 -0.96
N ALA A 281 7.25 -2.33 -1.08
CA ALA A 281 6.09 -2.97 -1.68
C ALA A 281 6.29 -3.29 -3.18
N THR A 282 7.03 -2.46 -3.92
CA THR A 282 7.42 -2.76 -5.32
C THR A 282 8.32 -4.00 -5.38
N GLY A 283 9.28 -4.12 -4.46
CA GLY A 283 10.10 -5.33 -4.33
C GLY A 283 9.27 -6.57 -4.04
N ILE A 284 8.33 -6.49 -3.10
CA ILE A 284 7.37 -7.57 -2.79
C ILE A 284 6.55 -7.94 -4.03
N ALA A 285 6.02 -6.96 -4.77
CA ALA A 285 5.26 -7.20 -6.00
C ALA A 285 6.08 -7.98 -7.03
N ILE A 286 7.32 -7.55 -7.29
CA ILE A 286 8.21 -8.22 -8.25
C ILE A 286 8.54 -9.64 -7.77
N VAL A 287 8.87 -9.84 -6.50
CA VAL A 287 9.20 -11.16 -5.94
C VAL A 287 8.00 -12.10 -6.03
N VAL A 288 6.83 -11.68 -5.58
CA VAL A 288 5.60 -12.50 -5.64
C VAL A 288 5.27 -12.85 -7.09
N TRP A 289 5.34 -11.88 -8.01
CA TRP A 289 5.09 -12.11 -9.43
C TRP A 289 6.09 -13.12 -10.02
N VAL A 290 7.40 -12.95 -9.76
CA VAL A 290 8.47 -13.83 -10.25
C VAL A 290 8.30 -15.27 -9.77
N LEU A 291 7.98 -15.45 -8.49
CA LEU A 291 7.78 -16.77 -7.89
C LEU A 291 6.51 -17.45 -8.40
N ALA A 292 5.45 -16.68 -8.67
CA ALA A 292 4.14 -17.21 -9.00
C ALA A 292 3.91 -17.43 -10.51
N SER A 293 4.65 -16.74 -11.39
CA SER A 293 4.41 -16.69 -12.85
C SER A 293 5.00 -17.84 -13.68
N GLY A 294 5.77 -18.76 -13.08
CA GLY A 294 6.40 -19.88 -13.78
C GLY A 294 7.80 -19.59 -14.34
N PRO A 295 8.50 -20.59 -14.93
CA PRO A 295 9.95 -20.55 -15.20
C PRO A 295 10.38 -19.45 -16.19
N THR A 296 9.64 -19.25 -17.28
CA THR A 296 9.96 -18.21 -18.29
C THR A 296 9.86 -16.81 -17.72
N ALA A 297 8.82 -16.55 -16.93
CA ALA A 297 8.63 -15.28 -16.24
C ALA A 297 9.66 -15.12 -15.12
N ARG A 298 10.00 -16.19 -14.39
CA ARG A 298 11.05 -16.19 -13.36
C ARG A 298 12.39 -15.74 -13.93
N ARG A 299 12.83 -16.32 -15.05
CA ARG A 299 14.09 -15.92 -15.71
C ARG A 299 14.11 -14.43 -16.09
N ARG A 300 12.99 -13.89 -16.57
CA ARG A 300 12.91 -12.48 -16.99
C ARG A 300 12.77 -11.51 -15.82
N GLY A 301 11.97 -11.83 -14.81
CA GLY A 301 11.84 -10.96 -13.64
C GLY A 301 13.07 -10.98 -12.73
N LEU A 302 13.88 -12.05 -12.77
CA LEU A 302 15.23 -12.04 -12.17
C LEU A 302 16.14 -10.97 -12.82
N ILE A 303 15.94 -10.62 -14.09
CA ILE A 303 16.69 -9.54 -14.77
C ILE A 303 16.24 -8.16 -14.25
N CYS A 304 15.01 -8.04 -13.72
CA CYS A 304 14.51 -6.81 -13.12
C CYS A 304 15.02 -6.58 -11.69
N LEU A 305 15.52 -7.62 -10.99
CA LEU A 305 16.06 -7.48 -9.64
C LEU A 305 17.32 -6.57 -9.57
N PRO A 306 18.32 -6.71 -10.46
CA PRO A 306 19.44 -5.77 -10.55
C PRO A 306 19.02 -4.31 -10.74
N LEU A 307 18.01 -4.06 -11.58
CA LEU A 307 17.46 -2.73 -11.82
C LEU A 307 16.81 -2.16 -10.55
N LEU A 308 16.09 -2.98 -9.79
CA LEU A 308 15.52 -2.58 -8.51
C LEU A 308 16.61 -2.30 -7.47
N SER A 309 17.66 -3.13 -7.39
CA SER A 309 18.80 -2.86 -6.50
C SER A 309 19.56 -1.59 -6.89
N LEU A 310 19.64 -1.27 -8.19
CA LEU A 310 20.27 -0.04 -8.65
C LEU A 310 19.48 1.20 -8.20
N ILE A 311 18.14 1.13 -8.16
CA ILE A 311 17.29 2.21 -7.64
C ILE A 311 17.58 2.49 -6.16
N VAL A 312 17.84 1.45 -5.36
CA VAL A 312 18.18 1.59 -3.93
C VAL A 312 19.55 2.25 -3.73
N LEU A 313 20.48 2.06 -4.67
CA LEU A 313 21.81 2.65 -4.65
C LEU A 313 21.85 4.13 -5.07
N ILE A 314 20.73 4.70 -5.52
CA ILE A 314 20.66 6.12 -5.89
C ILE A 314 20.61 6.99 -4.60
N PRO A 315 21.46 8.02 -4.47
CA PRO A 315 21.52 8.90 -3.30
C PRO A 315 20.15 9.50 -2.92
N GLY A 316 19.83 9.51 -1.62
CA GLY A 316 18.54 9.97 -1.09
C GLY A 316 17.54 8.85 -0.77
N ILE A 317 17.58 7.71 -1.47
CA ILE A 317 16.73 6.54 -1.14
C ILE A 317 17.42 5.61 -0.16
N GLY A 318 18.68 5.22 -0.42
CA GLY A 318 19.44 4.31 0.43
C GLY A 318 19.59 4.86 1.85
N ASP A 319 19.93 6.14 1.97
CA ASP A 319 20.08 6.86 3.25
C ASP A 319 18.76 6.87 4.03
N ARG A 320 17.63 6.99 3.34
CA ARG A 320 16.29 6.96 3.95
C ARG A 320 15.86 5.57 4.39
N ILE A 321 16.20 4.52 3.64
CA ILE A 321 15.92 3.14 4.07
C ILE A 321 16.76 2.81 5.31
N LEU A 322 18.02 3.25 5.34
CA LEU A 322 18.89 3.11 6.51
C LEU A 322 18.33 3.90 7.70
N ALA A 323 17.91 5.15 7.50
CA ALA A 323 17.26 5.96 8.53
C ALA A 323 15.98 5.31 9.07
N LEU A 324 15.14 4.73 8.20
CA LEU A 324 13.94 3.99 8.63
C LEU A 324 14.30 2.81 9.54
N ALA A 325 15.38 2.09 9.24
CA ALA A 325 15.83 0.98 10.08
C ALA A 325 16.35 1.44 11.46
N ILE A 326 16.82 2.69 11.55
CA ILE A 326 17.24 3.34 12.80
C ILE A 326 16.01 3.87 13.56
N ASP A 327 15.08 4.55 12.88
CA ASP A 327 13.85 5.12 13.45
C ASP A 327 12.94 4.04 14.05
N VAL A 328 12.82 2.88 13.39
CA VAL A 328 12.06 1.73 13.92
C VAL A 328 12.65 1.18 15.22
N ARG A 329 13.95 1.37 15.47
CA ARG A 329 14.60 0.93 16.71
C ARG A 329 14.37 1.90 17.86
N ASN A 330 14.29 3.21 17.59
CA ASN A 330 14.16 4.26 18.61
C ASN A 330 13.08 5.30 18.21
N PRO A 331 11.79 4.94 18.21
CA PRO A 331 10.73 5.84 17.74
C PRO A 331 10.61 7.13 18.56
N ALA A 332 10.92 7.11 19.87
CA ALA A 332 10.92 8.29 20.73
C ALA A 332 12.06 9.29 20.44
N GLN A 333 13.08 8.89 19.68
CA GLN A 333 14.18 9.75 19.22
C GLN A 333 14.13 9.99 17.71
N ALA A 334 13.02 9.64 17.04
CA ALA A 334 12.88 9.82 15.60
C ALA A 334 12.99 11.32 15.25
N VAL A 335 13.99 11.66 14.43
CA VAL A 335 14.30 13.05 14.06
C VAL A 335 13.28 13.61 13.07
N ASP A 336 12.57 12.75 12.34
CA ASP A 336 11.63 13.10 11.27
C ASP A 336 10.19 13.29 11.82
N PRO A 337 9.63 14.53 11.80
CA PRO A 337 8.27 14.80 12.28
C PRO A 337 7.19 13.96 11.58
N SER A 338 7.44 13.54 10.33
CA SER A 338 6.49 12.70 9.58
C SER A 338 6.42 11.26 10.09
N VAL A 339 7.49 10.76 10.71
CA VAL A 339 7.50 9.44 11.36
C VAL A 339 6.75 9.53 12.69
N VAL A 340 7.06 10.55 13.50
CA VAL A 340 6.40 10.80 14.78
C VAL A 340 4.88 10.96 14.59
N GLY A 341 4.44 11.76 13.61
CA GLY A 341 3.01 11.93 13.30
C GLY A 341 2.31 10.63 12.86
N ARG A 342 3.00 9.72 12.17
CA ARG A 342 2.44 8.41 11.79
C ARG A 342 2.34 7.47 12.98
N VAL A 343 3.35 7.44 13.84
CA VAL A 343 3.32 6.64 15.07
C VAL A 343 2.20 7.11 15.98
N ASN A 344 2.09 8.44 16.21
CA ASN A 344 0.98 9.06 16.93
C ASN A 344 -0.38 8.59 16.41
N ALA A 345 -0.62 8.72 15.10
CA ALA A 345 -1.91 8.39 14.51
C ALA A 345 -2.26 6.90 14.62
N GLN A 346 -1.25 6.01 14.56
CA GLN A 346 -1.45 4.57 14.76
C GLN A 346 -1.74 4.23 16.24
N GLU A 347 -1.06 4.89 17.18
CA GLU A 347 -1.35 4.74 18.61
C GLU A 347 -2.76 5.25 18.94
N VAL A 348 -3.19 6.37 18.35
CA VAL A 348 -4.57 6.87 18.48
C VAL A 348 -5.56 5.82 17.99
N ALA A 349 -5.33 5.24 16.81
CA ALA A 349 -6.21 4.20 16.27
C ALA A 349 -6.29 2.97 17.19
N TRP A 350 -5.18 2.56 17.80
CA TRP A 350 -5.19 1.45 18.76
C TRP A 350 -5.84 1.79 20.10
N ALA A 351 -5.67 3.01 20.60
CA ALA A 351 -6.39 3.47 21.78
C ALA A 351 -7.91 3.50 21.54
N MET A 352 -8.35 3.97 20.38
CA MET A 352 -9.76 3.89 19.95
C MET A 352 -10.26 2.44 19.89
N PHE A 353 -9.48 1.53 19.32
CA PHE A 353 -9.85 0.12 19.26
C PHE A 353 -9.97 -0.51 20.66
N GLN A 354 -9.06 -0.19 21.58
CA GLN A 354 -9.12 -0.68 22.96
C GLN A 354 -10.40 -0.20 23.68
N ASP A 355 -10.83 1.03 23.42
CA ASP A 355 -12.05 1.59 24.00
C ASP A 355 -13.34 0.97 23.43
N ARG A 356 -13.39 0.66 22.12
CA ARG A 356 -14.58 0.07 21.46
C ARG A 356 -14.21 -1.07 20.51
N PRO A 357 -13.82 -2.25 21.02
CA PRO A 357 -13.21 -3.30 20.19
C PRO A 357 -14.19 -4.03 19.24
N VAL A 358 -15.49 -4.04 19.52
CA VAL A 358 -16.44 -4.83 18.74
C VAL A 358 -16.88 -4.11 17.46
N PHE A 359 -17.50 -2.94 17.62
CA PHE A 359 -18.06 -2.15 16.52
C PHE A 359 -17.27 -0.87 16.20
N GLY A 360 -16.24 -0.55 16.98
CA GLY A 360 -15.49 0.70 16.83
C GLY A 360 -16.31 1.94 17.15
N PHE A 361 -15.81 3.09 16.73
CA PHE A 361 -16.49 4.39 16.87
C PHE A 361 -17.53 4.65 15.78
N GLY A 362 -17.40 3.98 14.64
CA GLY A 362 -18.15 4.15 13.41
C GLY A 362 -17.23 4.43 12.22
N THR A 363 -17.55 3.88 11.04
CA THR A 363 -16.76 4.08 9.81
C THR A 363 -16.65 5.57 9.48
N GLY A 364 -15.43 6.06 9.21
CA GLY A 364 -15.15 7.46 8.91
C GLY A 364 -15.05 8.40 10.13
N LEU A 365 -15.12 7.90 11.37
CA LEU A 365 -15.05 8.73 12.57
C LEU A 365 -13.63 8.88 13.17
N PHE A 366 -12.59 8.36 12.51
CA PHE A 366 -11.23 8.46 13.04
C PHE A 366 -10.85 9.91 13.37
N GLU A 367 -10.91 10.80 12.38
CA GLU A 367 -10.51 12.21 12.51
C GLU A 367 -11.29 12.94 13.62
N LEU A 368 -12.62 12.72 13.69
CA LEU A 368 -13.47 13.30 14.74
C LEU A 368 -13.13 12.79 16.15
N SER A 369 -12.52 11.61 16.26
CA SER A 369 -12.14 11.01 17.52
C SER A 369 -10.72 11.42 17.95
N VAL A 370 -9.87 11.87 17.03
CA VAL A 370 -8.46 12.23 17.29
C VAL A 370 -8.28 13.17 18.49
N PRO A 371 -9.06 14.28 18.65
CA PRO A 371 -8.87 15.20 19.77
C PRO A 371 -9.00 14.56 21.16
N ARG A 372 -9.75 13.45 21.27
CA ARG A 372 -9.92 12.71 22.53
C ARG A 372 -8.70 11.88 22.90
N TYR A 373 -7.92 11.43 21.91
CA TYR A 373 -6.83 10.46 22.09
C TYR A 373 -5.44 11.05 21.88
N ALA A 374 -5.30 12.10 21.06
CA ALA A 374 -4.00 12.64 20.62
C ALA A 374 -3.07 13.05 21.78
N GLY A 375 -3.63 13.49 22.91
CA GLY A 375 -2.87 13.90 24.09
C GLY A 375 -2.56 12.77 25.09
N ILE A 376 -3.15 11.58 24.94
CA ILE A 376 -2.99 10.47 25.90
C ILE A 376 -2.11 9.32 25.36
N VAL A 377 -1.86 9.27 24.05
CA VAL A 377 -1.02 8.23 23.41
C VAL A 377 0.46 8.57 23.45
N ASP A 378 1.32 7.59 23.76
CA ASP A 378 2.75 7.77 24.10
C ASP A 378 3.48 8.82 23.24
N THR A 379 3.30 8.76 21.93
CA THR A 379 3.88 9.68 20.95
C THR A 379 2.93 10.85 20.66
N ALA A 380 2.58 11.68 21.65
CA ALA A 380 1.68 12.82 21.44
C ALA A 380 2.28 13.88 20.50
N THR A 381 1.46 14.46 19.61
CA THR A 381 1.88 15.54 18.70
C THR A 381 0.95 16.75 18.79
N LEU A 382 1.49 17.96 18.54
CA LEU A 382 0.68 19.19 18.52
C LEU A 382 -0.28 19.23 17.32
N ASN A 383 0.17 18.70 16.18
CA ASN A 383 -0.62 18.57 14.95
C ASN A 383 -0.79 17.07 14.66
N PRO A 384 -1.81 16.41 15.24
CA PRO A 384 -2.09 15.01 14.94
C PRO A 384 -2.52 14.85 13.48
N ALA A 385 -2.22 13.68 12.89
CA ALA A 385 -2.52 13.44 11.49
C ALA A 385 -4.02 13.18 11.25
N ASP A 386 -4.51 13.59 10.09
CA ASP A 386 -5.92 13.46 9.68
C ASP A 386 -6.32 12.01 9.30
N GLY A 387 -5.39 11.06 9.45
CA GLY A 387 -5.68 9.64 9.22
C GLY A 387 -4.68 8.72 9.92
N PRO A 388 -5.06 7.47 10.21
CA PRO A 388 -4.26 6.57 11.03
C PRO A 388 -2.99 6.05 10.33
N HIS A 389 -2.84 6.31 9.01
CA HIS A 389 -1.74 5.80 8.19
C HIS A 389 -1.47 4.29 8.36
N ASN A 390 -2.53 3.54 8.64
CA ASN A 390 -2.53 2.08 8.76
C ASN A 390 -3.98 1.63 8.57
N LEU A 391 -4.26 0.97 7.45
CA LEU A 391 -5.60 0.51 7.09
C LEU A 391 -6.20 -0.44 8.12
N TYR A 392 -5.38 -1.32 8.68
CA TYR A 392 -5.85 -2.32 9.63
C TYR A 392 -6.21 -1.66 10.97
N ALA A 393 -5.40 -0.69 11.40
CA ALA A 393 -5.70 0.12 12.57
C ALA A 393 -6.93 1.01 12.36
N GLN A 394 -7.10 1.57 11.15
CA GLN A 394 -8.31 2.30 10.78
C GLN A 394 -9.55 1.44 10.96
N PHE A 395 -9.58 0.25 10.35
CA PHE A 395 -10.75 -0.62 10.44
C PHE A 395 -11.02 -1.05 11.88
N ALA A 396 -10.01 -1.30 12.71
CA ALA A 396 -10.26 -1.65 14.09
C ALA A 396 -10.76 -0.46 14.91
N ALA A 397 -10.20 0.73 14.74
CA ALA A 397 -10.62 1.95 15.43
C ALA A 397 -12.07 2.33 15.07
N GLU A 398 -12.38 2.31 13.77
CA GLU A 398 -13.64 2.80 13.25
C GLU A 398 -14.73 1.74 13.23
N SER A 399 -14.42 0.48 12.89
CA SER A 399 -15.41 -0.58 12.69
C SER A 399 -15.21 -1.80 13.59
N GLY A 400 -14.25 -1.74 14.52
CA GLY A 400 -13.91 -2.81 15.43
C GLY A 400 -13.46 -4.10 14.72
N VAL A 401 -13.46 -5.19 15.48
CA VAL A 401 -13.17 -6.52 14.96
C VAL A 401 -14.17 -6.95 13.88
N VAL A 402 -15.42 -6.48 13.96
CA VAL A 402 -16.47 -6.84 13.00
C VAL A 402 -16.13 -6.37 11.59
N GLY A 403 -15.88 -5.07 11.42
CA GLY A 403 -15.56 -4.53 10.10
C GLY A 403 -14.17 -4.94 9.60
N LEU A 404 -13.17 -5.03 10.50
CA LEU A 404 -11.85 -5.55 10.15
C LEU A 404 -11.91 -7.00 9.66
N ALA A 405 -12.68 -7.87 10.32
CA ALA A 405 -12.85 -9.26 9.89
C ALA A 405 -13.52 -9.33 8.50
N GLY A 406 -14.52 -8.51 8.23
CA GLY A 406 -15.14 -8.43 6.91
C GLY A 406 -14.15 -8.03 5.81
N TRP A 407 -13.28 -7.06 6.09
CA TRP A 407 -12.21 -6.67 5.17
C TRP A 407 -11.22 -7.82 4.92
N ILE A 408 -10.77 -8.50 5.97
CA ILE A 408 -9.86 -9.65 5.88
C ILE A 408 -10.50 -10.79 5.08
N VAL A 409 -11.77 -11.10 5.32
CA VAL A 409 -12.52 -12.13 4.57
C VAL A 409 -12.63 -11.74 3.10
N PHE A 410 -12.92 -10.48 2.79
CA PHE A 410 -13.04 -10.02 1.41
C PHE A 410 -11.71 -10.05 0.65
N VAL A 411 -10.66 -9.39 1.17
CA VAL A 411 -9.35 -9.30 0.52
C VAL A 411 -8.63 -10.65 0.55
N GLY A 412 -8.62 -11.30 1.70
CA GLY A 412 -8.03 -12.63 1.90
C GLY A 412 -8.76 -13.69 1.09
N GLY A 413 -10.09 -13.68 1.06
CA GLY A 413 -10.91 -14.59 0.25
C GLY A 413 -10.62 -14.46 -1.25
N CYS A 414 -10.55 -13.23 -1.78
CA CYS A 414 -10.15 -12.99 -3.18
C CYS A 414 -8.74 -13.50 -3.47
N SER A 415 -7.79 -13.23 -2.56
CA SER A 415 -6.38 -13.63 -2.71
C SER A 415 -6.19 -15.14 -2.66
N VAL A 416 -6.85 -15.82 -1.71
CA VAL A 416 -6.84 -17.28 -1.57
C VAL A 416 -7.53 -17.94 -2.75
N TYR A 417 -8.67 -17.41 -3.21
CA TYR A 417 -9.34 -17.90 -4.41
C TYR A 417 -8.44 -17.83 -5.64
N LEU A 418 -7.78 -16.69 -5.88
CA LEU A 418 -6.83 -16.56 -6.99
C LEU A 418 -5.61 -17.48 -6.81
N ALA A 419 -4.99 -17.51 -5.63
CA ALA A 419 -3.79 -18.30 -5.36
C ALA A 419 -4.05 -19.81 -5.54
N THR A 420 -5.18 -20.32 -5.05
CA THR A 420 -5.57 -21.72 -5.23
C THR A 420 -5.76 -22.06 -6.70
N ARG A 421 -6.44 -21.19 -7.47
CA ARG A 421 -6.62 -21.39 -8.91
C ARG A 421 -5.30 -21.29 -9.68
N LEU A 422 -4.41 -20.41 -9.26
CA LEU A 422 -3.09 -20.24 -9.87
C LEU A 422 -2.26 -21.52 -9.80
N THR A 423 -2.32 -22.28 -8.70
CA THR A 423 -1.58 -23.57 -8.58
C THR A 423 -2.00 -24.61 -9.62
N ARG A 424 -3.21 -24.50 -10.15
CA ARG A 424 -3.76 -25.40 -11.18
C ARG A 424 -3.51 -24.90 -12.60
N MET A 425 -2.96 -23.70 -12.78
CA MET A 425 -2.72 -23.13 -14.12
C MET A 425 -1.45 -23.71 -14.76
N PRO A 426 -1.51 -24.15 -16.03
CA PRO A 426 -0.34 -24.68 -16.71
C PRO A 426 0.72 -23.59 -16.92
N SER A 427 1.97 -24.01 -16.81
CA SER A 427 3.15 -23.17 -17.01
C SER A 427 3.53 -23.12 -18.49
N ASP A 428 2.61 -22.71 -19.37
CA ASP A 428 2.83 -22.74 -20.82
C ASP A 428 3.79 -21.65 -21.33
N ALA A 429 4.53 -22.02 -22.40
CA ALA A 429 5.60 -21.23 -23.01
C ALA A 429 5.15 -19.99 -23.81
N SER A 430 3.87 -19.89 -24.20
CA SER A 430 3.37 -18.87 -25.14
C SER A 430 2.90 -17.54 -24.51
N GLY A 431 3.14 -17.33 -23.21
CA GLY A 431 2.68 -16.13 -22.50
C GLY A 431 1.43 -16.40 -21.65
N SER A 432 1.58 -17.37 -20.75
CA SER A 432 0.53 -18.00 -19.96
C SER A 432 -0.36 -17.01 -19.20
N THR A 433 -1.68 -17.24 -19.25
CA THR A 433 -2.71 -16.69 -18.34
C THR A 433 -2.27 -16.76 -16.87
N ARG A 434 -1.44 -17.74 -16.51
CA ARG A 434 -0.78 -17.85 -15.20
C ARG A 434 0.06 -16.63 -14.83
N SER A 435 0.79 -16.04 -15.77
CA SER A 435 1.61 -14.84 -15.51
C SER A 435 0.74 -13.62 -15.20
N LEU A 436 -0.40 -13.47 -15.90
CA LEU A 436 -1.37 -12.41 -15.60
C LEU A 436 -2.05 -12.62 -14.24
N ALA A 437 -2.43 -13.87 -13.93
CA ALA A 437 -2.99 -14.25 -12.63
C ALA A 437 -1.99 -13.99 -11.49
N ALA A 438 -0.73 -14.39 -11.67
CA ALA A 438 0.36 -14.10 -10.74
C ALA A 438 0.60 -12.60 -10.56
N ALA A 439 0.48 -11.81 -11.65
CA ALA A 439 0.64 -10.36 -11.57
C ALA A 439 -0.50 -9.69 -10.79
N ALA A 440 -1.74 -10.14 -10.99
CA ALA A 440 -2.87 -9.67 -10.20
C ALA A 440 -2.68 -10.05 -8.71
N LEU A 441 -2.25 -11.28 -8.40
CA LEU A 441 -1.96 -11.71 -7.03
C LEU A 441 -0.85 -10.86 -6.39
N ALA A 442 0.23 -10.59 -7.14
CA ALA A 442 1.32 -9.73 -6.69
C ALA A 442 0.84 -8.31 -6.37
N GLY A 443 -0.03 -7.74 -7.20
CA GLY A 443 -0.67 -6.46 -6.94
C GLY A 443 -1.51 -6.47 -5.66
N LEU A 444 -2.31 -7.53 -5.45
CA LEU A 444 -3.10 -7.70 -4.21
C LEU A 444 -2.22 -7.76 -2.95
N VAL A 445 -1.17 -8.58 -2.98
CA VAL A 445 -0.25 -8.75 -1.85
C VAL A 445 0.52 -7.46 -1.56
N ALA A 446 1.09 -6.83 -2.58
CA ALA A 446 1.90 -5.63 -2.41
C ALA A 446 1.08 -4.42 -1.95
N TRP A 447 -0.14 -4.25 -2.47
CA TRP A 447 -1.05 -3.20 -2.00
C TRP A 447 -1.51 -3.45 -0.56
N SER A 448 -1.79 -4.71 -0.19
CA SER A 448 -2.17 -5.07 1.18
C SER A 448 -1.02 -4.82 2.15
N PHE A 449 0.22 -5.13 1.76
CA PHE A 449 1.41 -4.80 2.55
C PHE A 449 1.59 -3.28 2.70
N ALA A 450 1.51 -2.52 1.60
CA ALA A 450 1.63 -1.06 1.63
C ALA A 450 0.56 -0.40 2.52
N SER A 451 -0.60 -1.05 2.69
CA SER A 451 -1.71 -0.59 3.54
C SER A 451 -1.44 -0.73 5.04
N ALA A 452 -0.34 -1.37 5.47
CA ALA A 452 0.14 -1.22 6.84
C ALA A 452 0.72 0.18 7.14
N PHE A 453 1.03 0.96 6.09
CA PHE A 453 1.61 2.31 6.19
C PHE A 453 0.69 3.40 5.64
N LEU A 454 -0.50 3.03 5.17
CA LEU A 454 -1.47 3.93 4.58
C LEU A 454 -2.89 3.52 4.94
N HIS A 455 -3.72 4.51 5.24
CA HIS A 455 -5.14 4.32 5.49
C HIS A 455 -5.91 4.07 4.17
N LEU A 456 -7.23 3.84 4.26
CA LEU A 456 -8.05 3.59 3.08
C LEU A 456 -8.28 4.88 2.29
N ALA A 457 -7.66 4.96 1.11
CA ALA A 457 -8.00 5.95 0.10
C ALA A 457 -7.94 5.31 -1.30
N TYR A 458 -8.71 5.85 -2.25
CA TYR A 458 -8.69 5.41 -3.65
C TYR A 458 -8.94 3.90 -3.84
N PHE A 459 -9.90 3.33 -3.09
CA PHE A 459 -10.21 1.89 -3.15
C PHE A 459 -10.60 1.41 -4.55
N ARG A 460 -11.19 2.28 -5.39
CA ARG A 460 -11.63 1.93 -6.75
C ARG A 460 -10.48 1.51 -7.68
N THR A 461 -9.30 2.12 -7.58
CA THR A 461 -8.12 1.65 -8.34
C THR A 461 -7.74 0.23 -7.93
N PHE A 462 -7.80 -0.07 -6.63
CA PHE A 462 -7.54 -1.42 -6.12
C PHE A 462 -8.61 -2.42 -6.58
N ALA A 463 -9.88 -1.98 -6.63
CA ALA A 463 -11.00 -2.75 -7.14
C ALA A 463 -10.81 -3.23 -8.60
N ILE A 464 -10.11 -2.47 -9.44
CA ILE A 464 -9.79 -2.90 -10.82
C ILE A 464 -8.91 -4.17 -10.80
N VAL A 465 -7.94 -4.24 -9.89
CA VAL A 465 -7.06 -5.41 -9.75
C VAL A 465 -7.80 -6.58 -9.11
N PHE A 466 -8.72 -6.35 -8.18
CA PHE A 466 -9.63 -7.40 -7.69
C PHE A 466 -10.51 -7.98 -8.81
N ALA A 467 -11.11 -7.11 -9.61
CA ALA A 467 -11.93 -7.54 -10.74
C ALA A 467 -11.11 -8.37 -11.74
N LEU A 468 -9.88 -7.95 -12.05
CA LEU A 468 -8.95 -8.72 -12.88
C LEU A 468 -8.58 -10.06 -12.23
N ALA A 469 -8.25 -10.07 -10.93
CA ALA A 469 -7.90 -11.26 -10.17
C ALA A 469 -9.00 -12.32 -10.26
N ILE A 470 -10.25 -11.96 -9.95
CA ILE A 470 -11.39 -12.87 -9.99
C ILE A 470 -11.71 -13.30 -11.43
N ALA A 471 -11.66 -12.38 -12.40
CA ALA A 471 -11.93 -12.69 -13.80
C ALA A 471 -10.96 -13.74 -14.35
N VAL A 472 -9.67 -13.59 -14.06
CA VAL A 472 -8.61 -14.51 -14.51
C VAL A 472 -8.63 -15.82 -13.72
N ALA A 473 -8.87 -15.78 -12.41
CA ALA A 473 -8.99 -17.01 -11.59
C ALA A 473 -10.11 -17.93 -12.09
N SER A 474 -11.13 -17.36 -12.75
CA SER A 474 -12.35 -18.05 -13.12
C SER A 474 -12.44 -18.41 -14.61
N THR A 475 -11.38 -18.19 -15.39
CA THR A 475 -11.33 -18.68 -16.77
C THR A 475 -11.40 -20.21 -16.78
N ALA A 476 -12.16 -20.78 -17.72
CA ALA A 476 -12.31 -22.22 -17.86
C ALA A 476 -10.93 -22.88 -18.01
N MET A 477 -10.61 -23.75 -17.07
CA MET A 477 -9.43 -24.60 -17.16
C MET A 477 -9.81 -25.81 -18.00
N PRO A 478 -8.96 -26.25 -18.95
CA PRO A 478 -9.13 -27.57 -19.55
C PRO A 478 -9.21 -28.59 -18.41
N SER A 479 -10.25 -29.42 -18.40
CA SER A 479 -10.35 -30.56 -17.49
C SER A 479 -9.24 -31.54 -17.86
N SER A 480 -8.04 -31.36 -17.32
CA SER A 480 -7.03 -32.40 -17.34
C SER A 480 -7.49 -33.47 -16.34
N ASP A 481 -8.26 -34.42 -16.83
CA ASP A 481 -8.67 -35.64 -16.14
C ASP A 481 -7.49 -36.60 -15.86
N HIS A 482 -6.25 -36.15 -16.13
CA HIS A 482 -5.01 -36.88 -15.90
C HIS A 482 -4.04 -36.01 -15.11
N GLY A 483 -4.07 -36.10 -13.78
CA GLY A 483 -3.13 -35.37 -12.93
C GLY A 483 -3.43 -35.35 -11.44
N GLU A 484 -4.37 -36.14 -10.93
CA GLU A 484 -4.71 -36.14 -9.49
C GLU A 484 -3.66 -36.76 -8.56
N ALA A 485 -2.51 -37.22 -9.03
CA ALA A 485 -1.60 -37.98 -8.17
C ALA A 485 -0.24 -37.34 -7.80
N ASN A 486 0.15 -36.14 -8.29
CA ASN A 486 1.52 -35.68 -8.00
C ASN A 486 1.74 -34.19 -7.70
N ALA A 487 0.70 -33.42 -7.42
CA ALA A 487 0.86 -32.11 -6.78
C ALA A 487 1.04 -32.25 -5.26
N ARG A 488 2.03 -33.05 -4.81
CA ARG A 488 2.58 -32.86 -3.46
C ARG A 488 3.08 -31.42 -3.42
N ARG A 489 2.41 -30.57 -2.65
CA ARG A 489 2.83 -29.21 -2.28
C ARG A 489 4.21 -29.30 -1.63
N GLN A 490 5.27 -29.35 -2.44
CA GLN A 490 6.61 -29.10 -1.95
C GLN A 490 6.75 -27.59 -1.89
N VAL A 491 6.80 -27.06 -0.67
CA VAL A 491 7.21 -25.69 -0.43
C VAL A 491 8.60 -25.54 -1.05
N PRO A 492 8.82 -24.55 -1.96
CA PRO A 492 10.11 -24.39 -2.60
C PRO A 492 11.21 -24.33 -1.53
N PRO A 493 12.35 -25.00 -1.73
CA PRO A 493 13.42 -25.06 -0.73
C PRO A 493 13.95 -23.68 -0.33
N GLU A 494 13.77 -22.67 -1.19
CA GLU A 494 14.02 -21.26 -0.90
C GLU A 494 13.12 -20.71 0.23
N VAL A 495 11.84 -21.11 0.28
CA VAL A 495 10.87 -20.64 1.28
C VAL A 495 11.14 -21.29 2.64
N LEU A 496 11.41 -22.61 2.66
CA LEU A 496 11.79 -23.29 3.91
C LEU A 496 13.10 -22.73 4.47
N ALA A 497 14.12 -22.52 3.63
CA ALA A 497 15.39 -21.92 4.05
C ALA A 497 15.20 -20.53 4.69
N THR A 498 14.33 -19.70 4.11
CA THR A 498 14.01 -18.37 4.66
C THR A 498 13.32 -18.48 6.01
N ILE A 499 12.33 -19.37 6.17
CA ILE A 499 11.62 -19.58 7.44
C ILE A 499 12.58 -20.02 8.55
N PHE A 500 13.44 -21.00 8.28
CA PHE A 500 14.41 -21.49 9.25
C PHE A 500 15.48 -20.45 9.60
N GLY A 501 15.95 -19.67 8.61
CA GLY A 501 16.89 -18.57 8.86
C GLY A 501 16.31 -17.46 9.74
N VAL A 502 15.06 -17.06 9.49
CA VAL A 502 14.35 -16.07 10.31
C VAL A 502 14.09 -16.59 11.72
N ALA A 503 13.67 -17.85 11.87
CA ALA A 503 13.45 -18.46 13.17
C ALA A 503 14.74 -18.53 14.00
N ALA A 504 15.86 -18.93 13.39
CA ALA A 504 17.16 -18.97 14.05
C ALA A 504 17.64 -17.56 14.49
N GLY A 505 17.49 -16.55 13.62
CA GLY A 505 17.80 -15.17 13.96
C GLY A 505 16.94 -14.65 15.12
N ALA A 506 15.64 -14.97 15.13
CA ALA A 506 14.73 -14.59 16.21
C ALA A 506 15.11 -15.24 17.55
N ILE A 507 15.50 -16.52 17.56
CA ILE A 507 15.96 -17.21 18.77
C ILE A 507 17.21 -16.55 19.35
N ILE A 508 18.20 -16.20 18.52
CA ILE A 508 19.42 -15.51 18.98
C ILE A 508 19.08 -14.15 19.60
N ILE A 509 18.13 -13.39 19.04
CA ILE A 509 17.68 -12.12 19.61
C ILE A 509 17.04 -12.31 20.99
N VAL A 510 16.25 -13.37 21.17
CA VAL A 510 15.61 -13.69 22.46
C VAL A 510 16.63 -14.14 23.51
N LEU A 511 17.68 -14.88 23.12
CA LEU A 511 18.69 -15.38 24.05
C LEU A 511 19.74 -14.35 24.46
N SER A 512 19.84 -13.23 23.75
CA SER A 512 20.89 -12.22 23.92
C SER A 512 20.38 -10.90 24.49
N THR A 513 19.17 -10.90 25.04
CA THR A 513 18.54 -9.70 25.59
C THR A 513 18.88 -9.54 27.06
N SER A 514 19.34 -8.35 27.46
CA SER A 514 19.62 -8.00 28.87
C SER A 514 18.48 -7.18 29.44
N THR A 515 18.23 -7.27 30.74
CA THR A 515 17.20 -6.48 31.43
C THR A 515 17.79 -5.18 31.97
N THR A 516 17.05 -4.08 31.82
CA THR A 516 17.36 -2.79 32.45
C THR A 516 16.20 -2.42 33.38
N HIS A 517 16.50 -1.93 34.58
CA HIS A 517 15.48 -1.47 35.51
C HIS A 517 15.44 0.05 35.49
N THR A 518 14.32 0.58 35.01
CA THR A 518 14.13 2.02 34.81
C THR A 518 13.04 2.52 35.77
N ALA A 519 13.32 3.59 36.49
CA ALA A 519 12.36 4.32 37.30
C ALA A 519 12.15 5.71 36.69
N SER A 520 10.90 6.15 36.57
CA SER A 520 10.60 7.48 36.04
C SER A 520 9.47 8.20 36.77
N GLN A 521 9.58 9.53 36.85
CA GLN A 521 8.55 10.42 37.40
C GLN A 521 8.24 11.51 36.38
N LYS A 522 6.95 11.67 36.07
CA LYS A 522 6.45 12.79 35.27
C LYS A 522 6.22 13.99 36.18
N VAL A 523 6.65 15.16 35.75
CA VAL A 523 6.41 16.44 36.43
C VAL A 523 5.84 17.46 35.45
N THR A 524 5.13 18.46 35.94
CA THR A 524 4.65 19.61 35.15
C THR A 524 5.01 20.91 35.86
N LEU A 525 5.06 21.99 35.08
CA LEU A 525 5.38 23.32 35.58
C LEU A 525 4.08 24.07 35.85
N LYS A 526 3.78 24.33 37.12
CA LYS A 526 2.58 25.06 37.52
C LYS A 526 2.93 26.51 37.88
N PRO A 527 2.27 27.52 37.29
CA PRO A 527 2.53 28.92 37.62
C PRO A 527 2.47 29.20 39.12
N THR A 528 3.42 29.97 39.64
CA THR A 528 3.42 30.43 41.03
C THR A 528 2.28 31.45 41.24
N ARG A 529 1.87 31.66 42.50
CA ARG A 529 0.83 32.66 42.83
C ARG A 529 1.26 34.11 42.53
N GLN A 530 2.53 34.36 42.19
CA GLN A 530 3.10 35.69 41.94
C GLN A 530 2.90 36.20 40.50
N VAL A 531 2.35 35.38 39.60
CA VAL A 531 2.36 35.63 38.14
C VAL A 531 1.35 36.72 37.67
N GLY A 532 0.44 37.19 38.54
CA GLY A 532 -0.37 38.40 38.26
C GLY A 532 -1.09 38.42 36.90
N GLY A 533 -0.99 39.55 36.18
CA GLY A 533 -1.66 39.80 34.88
C GLY A 533 -1.14 38.99 33.69
N ASP A 534 -0.02 38.30 33.85
CA ASP A 534 0.62 37.49 32.79
C ASP A 534 0.29 35.99 32.94
N LEU A 535 -0.78 35.66 33.66
CA LEU A 535 -1.19 34.28 33.91
C LEU A 535 -1.44 33.49 32.61
N ALA A 536 -1.95 34.13 31.57
CA ALA A 536 -2.14 33.49 30.26
C ALA A 536 -0.80 33.06 29.64
N TYR A 537 0.22 33.93 29.71
CA TYR A 537 1.58 33.62 29.26
C TYR A 537 2.22 32.50 30.10
N ALA A 538 2.00 32.50 31.41
CA ALA A 538 2.53 31.46 32.26
C ALA A 538 1.81 30.10 32.11
N LEU A 539 0.51 30.09 31.81
CA LEU A 539 -0.20 28.85 31.50
C LEU A 539 0.22 28.25 30.17
N ASP A 540 0.75 29.07 29.26
CA ASP A 540 1.18 28.67 27.93
C ASP A 540 2.56 27.98 27.92
N ILE A 541 2.73 26.91 28.70
CA ILE A 541 3.99 26.13 28.71
C ILE A 541 4.15 25.23 27.48
N LYS A 542 3.09 25.03 26.69
CA LYS A 542 3.02 24.02 25.63
C LYS A 542 3.32 24.56 24.23
N THR A 543 2.92 25.80 23.93
CA THR A 543 3.11 26.35 22.57
C THR A 543 4.46 27.03 22.38
N ARG A 544 5.21 27.23 23.48
CA ARG A 544 6.57 27.77 23.47
C ARG A 544 7.58 26.65 23.28
N ASP A 545 7.93 26.36 22.02
CA ASP A 545 8.81 25.24 21.62
C ASP A 545 10.05 24.98 22.50
N PRO A 546 10.90 25.98 22.83
CA PRO A 546 12.10 25.73 23.64
C PRO A 546 11.82 25.62 25.15
N PHE A 547 10.63 25.98 25.61
CA PHE A 547 10.38 26.23 27.03
C PHE A 547 10.57 24.99 27.91
N LEU A 548 9.78 23.94 27.70
CA LEU A 548 9.92 22.69 28.47
C LEU A 548 11.28 21.98 28.25
N PRO A 549 11.83 21.92 27.02
CA PRO A 549 13.18 21.41 26.80
C PRO A 549 14.26 22.15 27.59
N THR A 550 14.17 23.48 27.73
CA THR A 550 15.11 24.26 28.56
C THR A 550 15.01 23.85 30.03
N TYR A 551 13.79 23.74 30.58
CA TYR A 551 13.62 23.28 31.96
C TYR A 551 14.12 21.84 32.16
N ALA A 552 13.86 20.94 31.21
CA ALA A 552 14.37 19.57 31.29
C ALA A 552 15.92 19.56 31.27
N ALA A 553 16.56 20.31 30.38
CA ALA A 553 18.01 20.41 30.33
C ALA A 553 18.61 20.97 31.62
N MET A 554 17.96 21.98 32.22
CA MET A 554 18.35 22.52 33.53
C MET A 554 18.23 21.47 34.65
N MET A 555 17.15 20.68 34.65
CA MET A 555 16.89 19.62 35.64
C MET A 555 17.93 18.49 35.60
N SER A 556 18.45 18.12 34.42
CA SER A 556 19.47 17.06 34.28
C SER A 556 20.91 17.57 34.24
N SER A 557 21.13 18.89 34.31
CA SER A 557 22.46 19.47 34.15
C SER A 557 23.42 19.03 35.26
N GLY A 558 24.52 18.39 34.88
CA GLY A 558 25.55 17.93 35.81
C GLY A 558 25.14 16.76 36.71
N LEU A 559 24.07 16.04 36.37
CA LEU A 559 23.66 14.80 37.02
C LEU A 559 24.05 13.61 36.15
N ASP A 560 25.01 12.82 36.61
CA ASP A 560 25.35 11.56 35.95
C ASP A 560 24.20 10.55 36.19
N ARG A 561 23.80 9.82 35.14
CA ARG A 561 22.76 8.76 35.17
C ARG A 561 21.30 9.23 35.27
N VAL A 562 21.03 10.53 35.33
CA VAL A 562 19.67 11.10 35.28
C VAL A 562 19.40 11.67 33.89
N SER A 563 18.29 11.29 33.29
CA SER A 563 17.82 11.91 32.05
C SER A 563 16.49 12.62 32.29
N ALA A 564 16.39 13.87 31.82
CA ALA A 564 15.15 14.63 31.83
C ALA A 564 14.69 14.84 30.39
N THR A 565 13.52 14.29 30.06
CA THR A 565 12.95 14.38 28.71
C THR A 565 11.70 15.25 28.74
N ALA A 566 11.71 16.34 27.98
CA ALA A 566 10.54 17.20 27.83
C ALA A 566 9.55 16.63 26.81
N ASP A 567 8.28 16.61 27.18
CA ASP A 567 7.13 16.41 26.28
C ASP A 567 6.33 17.72 26.25
N SER A 568 6.69 18.58 25.29
CA SER A 568 6.07 19.89 25.10
C SER A 568 4.59 19.80 24.76
N VAL A 569 4.15 18.68 24.16
CA VAL A 569 2.76 18.47 23.75
C VAL A 569 1.86 18.28 24.97
N ARG A 570 2.29 17.43 25.90
CA ARG A 570 1.55 17.18 27.13
C ARG A 570 1.81 18.22 28.21
N GLY A 571 2.89 18.98 28.10
CA GLY A 571 3.28 19.95 29.12
C GLY A 571 3.99 19.29 30.31
N ILE A 572 4.72 18.19 30.07
CA ILE A 572 5.35 17.39 31.12
C ILE A 572 6.84 17.21 30.86
N ILE A 573 7.60 17.03 31.92
CA ILE A 573 9.00 16.60 31.89
C ILE A 573 9.05 15.23 32.57
N THR A 574 9.68 14.25 31.95
CA THR A 574 9.88 12.92 32.54
C THR A 574 11.32 12.80 32.99
N LEU A 575 11.53 12.70 34.30
CA LEU A 575 12.82 12.32 34.87
C LEU A 575 12.91 10.81 34.88
N THR A 576 14.01 10.28 34.37
CA THR A 576 14.24 8.85 34.22
C THR A 576 15.63 8.49 34.74
N VAL A 577 15.68 7.44 35.55
CA VAL A 577 16.91 6.87 36.11
C VAL A 577 16.98 5.39 35.79
N ASP A 578 18.13 4.95 35.31
CA ASP A 578 18.42 3.55 34.99
C ASP A 578 19.39 2.94 36.02
N ASP A 579 19.03 1.75 36.51
CA ASP A 579 19.89 0.98 37.41
C ASP A 579 19.79 -0.54 37.22
N THR A 580 20.63 -1.26 37.97
CA THR A 580 20.78 -2.71 37.97
C THR A 580 19.68 -3.44 38.76
N ASP A 581 19.02 -2.76 39.70
CA ASP A 581 17.88 -3.26 40.47
C ASP A 581 16.75 -2.22 40.55
N ILE A 582 15.51 -2.70 40.67
CA ILE A 582 14.31 -1.85 40.70
C ILE A 582 14.19 -1.01 41.98
N ASN A 583 14.73 -1.46 43.12
CA ASN A 583 14.68 -0.69 44.37
C ASN A 583 15.74 0.41 44.39
N SER A 584 16.93 0.14 43.87
CA SER A 584 17.97 1.15 43.68
C SER A 584 17.51 2.23 42.70
N ALA A 585 16.96 1.85 41.55
CA ALA A 585 16.39 2.80 40.58
C ALA A 585 15.32 3.71 41.20
N ARG A 586 14.47 3.19 42.10
CA ARG A 586 13.47 4.00 42.81
C ARG A 586 14.11 5.01 43.76
N THR A 587 15.13 4.59 44.50
CA THR A 587 15.82 5.45 45.48
C THR A 587 16.53 6.58 44.75
N ASP A 588 17.26 6.24 43.69
CA ASP A 588 17.98 7.19 42.85
C ASP A 588 17.02 8.17 42.15
N LEU A 589 15.81 7.75 41.79
CA LEU A 589 14.79 8.65 41.23
C LEU A 589 14.34 9.73 42.22
N VAL A 590 14.22 9.41 43.51
CA VAL A 590 13.86 10.38 44.54
C VAL A 590 14.98 11.41 44.71
N GLU A 591 16.23 10.94 44.83
CA GLU A 591 17.39 11.81 44.92
C GLU A 591 17.54 12.71 43.68
N ALA A 592 17.30 12.15 42.49
CA ALA A 592 17.31 12.88 41.23
C ALA A 592 16.24 13.99 41.18
N LEU A 593 15.04 13.76 41.73
CA LEU A 593 13.97 14.74 41.74
C LEU A 593 14.27 15.92 42.67
N ASP A 594 14.84 15.62 43.85
CA ASP A 594 15.27 16.64 44.81
C ASP A 594 16.42 17.47 44.23
N ALA A 595 17.42 16.81 43.65
CA ALA A 595 18.55 17.48 42.99
C ALA A 595 18.09 18.36 41.81
N ALA A 596 17.18 17.86 40.98
CA ALA A 596 16.64 18.61 39.86
C ALA A 596 15.85 19.85 40.31
N THR A 597 15.12 19.77 41.41
CA THR A 597 14.37 20.92 41.96
C THR A 597 15.32 21.97 42.53
N ALA A 598 16.32 21.55 43.31
CA ALA A 598 17.34 22.45 43.84
C ALA A 598 18.13 23.17 42.73
N ARG A 599 18.40 22.49 41.60
CA ARG A 599 19.05 23.11 40.43
C ARG A 599 18.21 24.22 39.79
N LEU A 600 16.88 24.05 39.74
CA LEU A 600 16.01 25.08 39.20
C LEU A 600 15.99 26.32 40.10
N GLU A 601 16.03 26.12 41.42
CA GLU A 601 16.16 27.19 42.41
C GLU A 601 17.51 27.93 42.29
N ASP A 602 18.63 27.19 42.19
CA ASP A 602 19.97 27.77 41.97
C ASP A 602 20.04 28.67 40.74
N MET A 603 19.27 28.33 39.69
CA MET A 603 19.20 29.09 38.43
C MET A 603 18.09 30.16 38.42
N GLY A 604 17.32 30.31 39.51
CA GLY A 604 16.21 31.27 39.65
C GLY A 604 14.97 30.97 38.79
N ALA A 605 14.84 29.74 38.29
CA ALA A 605 13.76 29.30 37.42
C ALA A 605 12.48 28.87 38.18
N ASP A 606 12.52 28.86 39.50
CA ASP A 606 11.39 28.60 40.40
C ASP A 606 10.50 29.84 40.61
N SER A 607 10.97 31.02 40.22
CA SER A 607 10.28 32.30 40.41
C SER A 607 8.87 32.35 39.78
N TRP A 608 8.71 31.78 38.58
CA TRP A 608 7.43 31.77 37.85
C TRP A 608 6.71 30.43 37.91
N TYR A 609 7.40 29.33 38.24
CA TYR A 609 6.86 27.98 38.14
C TYR A 609 7.29 27.10 39.29
N THR A 610 6.36 26.27 39.75
CA THR A 610 6.61 25.20 40.72
C THR A 610 6.57 23.85 40.00
N VAL A 611 7.58 23.02 40.25
CA VAL A 611 7.62 21.64 39.75
C VAL A 611 6.59 20.82 40.52
N THR A 612 5.60 20.28 39.82
CA THR A 612 4.54 19.47 40.43
C THR A 612 4.59 18.06 39.85
N PRO A 613 4.67 17.00 40.67
CA PRO A 613 4.60 15.63 40.17
C PRO A 613 3.21 15.34 39.58
N VAL A 614 3.20 14.64 38.44
CA VAL A 614 2.00 14.20 37.73
C VAL A 614 1.90 12.69 37.80
N GLY A 615 0.91 12.20 38.54
CA GLY A 615 0.72 10.77 38.76
C GLY A 615 1.78 10.13 39.66
N THR A 616 1.78 8.81 39.73
CA THR A 616 2.74 8.03 40.53
C THR A 616 3.99 7.68 39.73
N PRO A 617 5.15 7.47 40.40
CA PRO A 617 6.36 6.99 39.73
C PRO A 617 6.08 5.69 38.95
N ALA A 618 6.56 5.63 37.71
CA ALA A 618 6.47 4.45 36.86
C ALA A 618 7.76 3.63 36.99
N MET A 619 7.60 2.32 37.18
CA MET A 619 8.72 1.37 37.20
C MET A 619 8.60 0.46 35.99
N HIS A 620 9.65 0.40 35.17
CA HIS A 620 9.68 -0.42 33.96
C HIS A 620 10.89 -1.33 33.96
N VAL A 621 10.67 -2.61 33.64
CA VAL A 621 11.74 -3.56 33.33
C VAL A 621 11.87 -3.58 31.81
N GLY A 622 12.82 -2.80 31.33
CA GLY A 622 13.18 -2.72 29.92
C GLY A 622 14.03 -3.89 29.48
N VAL A 623 14.07 -4.13 28.18
CA VAL A 623 14.93 -5.14 27.58
C VAL A 623 15.89 -4.47 26.60
N ALA A 624 17.17 -4.41 26.96
CA ALA A 624 18.22 -3.82 26.15
C ALA A 624 18.83 -4.86 25.20
N ARG A 625 19.19 -4.40 23.98
CA ARG A 625 19.81 -5.22 22.92
C ARG A 625 21.10 -4.57 22.47
N SER A 626 22.20 -5.30 22.51
CA SER A 626 23.46 -4.79 21.98
C SER A 626 23.47 -4.82 20.44
N VAL A 627 24.22 -3.90 19.83
CA VAL A 627 24.44 -3.90 18.38
C VAL A 627 25.11 -5.22 17.95
N GLY A 628 26.03 -5.73 18.77
CA GLY A 628 26.70 -7.01 18.55
C GLY A 628 25.71 -8.18 18.45
N SER A 629 24.72 -8.27 19.32
CA SER A 629 23.76 -9.38 19.29
C SER A 629 22.87 -9.36 18.05
N THR A 630 22.53 -8.17 17.55
CA THR A 630 21.77 -8.04 16.31
C THR A 630 22.59 -8.48 15.09
N VAL A 631 23.87 -8.11 15.04
CA VAL A 631 24.79 -8.53 13.97
C VAL A 631 24.97 -10.06 13.98
N THR A 632 25.15 -10.66 15.16
CA THR A 632 25.23 -12.11 15.33
C THR A 632 23.96 -12.82 14.87
N ALA A 633 22.77 -12.29 15.20
CA ALA A 633 21.50 -12.87 14.78
C ALA A 633 21.33 -12.90 13.26
N VAL A 634 21.73 -11.83 12.56
CA VAL A 634 21.69 -11.76 11.09
C VAL A 634 22.68 -12.75 10.48
N LEU A 635 23.91 -12.81 10.98
CA LEU A 635 24.93 -13.76 10.50
C LEU A 635 24.46 -15.22 10.66
N VAL A 636 23.98 -15.58 11.85
CA VAL A 636 23.49 -16.94 12.14
C VAL A 636 22.27 -17.28 11.30
N GLY A 637 21.29 -16.37 11.19
CA GLY A 637 20.10 -16.57 10.35
C GLY A 637 20.43 -16.77 8.88
N THR A 638 21.41 -16.02 8.36
CA THR A 638 21.87 -16.13 6.96
C THR A 638 22.60 -17.44 6.71
N LEU A 639 23.46 -17.87 7.65
CA LEU A 639 24.17 -19.15 7.59
C LEU A 639 23.20 -20.35 7.62
N VAL A 640 22.19 -20.31 8.49
CA VAL A 640 21.15 -21.34 8.59
C VAL A 640 20.33 -21.41 7.29
N ALA A 641 19.90 -20.27 6.74
CA ALA A 641 19.19 -20.23 5.46
C ALA A 641 20.03 -20.83 4.31
N ALA A 642 21.31 -20.46 4.22
CA ALA A 642 22.22 -21.00 3.20
C ALA A 642 22.44 -22.51 3.36
N GLY A 643 22.58 -23.00 4.59
CA GLY A 643 22.73 -24.43 4.91
C GLY A 643 21.49 -25.24 4.53
N VAL A 644 20.30 -24.79 4.94
CA VAL A 644 19.02 -25.45 4.63
C VAL A 644 18.77 -25.45 3.12
N HIS A 645 19.04 -24.34 2.43
CA HIS A 645 18.89 -24.27 0.98
C HIS A 645 19.79 -25.29 0.24
N ARG A 646 21.07 -25.39 0.64
CA ARG A 646 22.00 -26.38 0.07
C ARG A 646 21.58 -27.82 0.37
N GLY A 647 21.14 -28.11 1.59
CA GLY A 647 20.71 -29.45 2.00
C GLY A 647 19.48 -29.93 1.23
N LEU A 648 18.48 -29.06 1.06
CA LEU A 648 17.25 -29.40 0.33
C LEU A 648 17.51 -29.59 -1.18
N ARG A 649 18.43 -28.82 -1.78
CA ARG A 649 18.85 -29.02 -3.18
C ARG A 649 19.59 -30.34 -3.42
N ARG A 650 20.44 -30.78 -2.48
CA ARG A 650 21.17 -32.05 -2.58
C ARG A 650 20.25 -33.28 -2.48
N ARG A 651 19.17 -33.20 -1.69
CA ARG A 651 18.16 -34.27 -1.62
C ARG A 651 17.30 -34.36 -2.88
N GLY A 652 17.06 -33.25 -3.57
CA GLY A 652 16.33 -33.26 -4.85
C GLY A 652 17.09 -33.87 -6.03
N SER A 653 18.43 -33.98 -5.96
CA SER A 653 19.26 -34.54 -7.04
C SER A 653 19.60 -36.02 -6.87
N THR A 654 19.18 -36.65 -5.78
CA THR A 654 19.50 -38.07 -5.47
C THR A 654 18.36 -39.04 -5.82
N ASP A 655 17.22 -38.52 -6.31
CA ASP A 655 16.00 -39.29 -6.60
C ASP A 655 15.75 -39.54 -8.11
N GLU A 656 16.74 -39.35 -9.00
CA GLU A 656 16.65 -39.84 -10.38
C GLU A 656 17.00 -41.34 -10.45
N PRO A 657 16.10 -42.23 -10.93
CA PRO A 657 16.44 -43.62 -11.12
C PRO A 657 17.44 -43.75 -12.27
N ARG A 658 18.63 -44.31 -12.00
CA ARG A 658 19.63 -44.68 -13.00
C ARG A 658 18.97 -45.55 -14.08
N ARG A 659 18.86 -45.02 -15.30
CA ARG A 659 18.60 -45.84 -16.49
C ARG A 659 19.77 -46.81 -16.65
N GLY A 660 19.52 -48.07 -16.32
CA GLY A 660 20.44 -49.17 -16.60
C GLY A 660 20.61 -49.34 -18.10
N GLU A 661 21.86 -49.37 -18.54
CA GLU A 661 22.29 -49.76 -19.87
C GLU A 661 21.84 -51.20 -20.16
N VAL A 662 21.15 -51.41 -21.28
CA VAL A 662 20.95 -52.73 -21.87
C VAL A 662 21.99 -52.86 -23.00
N PRO A 663 22.89 -53.86 -22.97
CA PRO A 663 23.88 -54.02 -24.01
C PRO A 663 23.27 -54.66 -25.26
N VAL A 664 23.57 -54.07 -26.41
CA VAL A 664 23.30 -54.60 -27.74
C VAL A 664 24.26 -55.76 -28.00
N SER A 665 23.76 -56.99 -28.05
CA SER A 665 24.38 -58.10 -28.77
C SER A 665 23.36 -59.19 -29.02
N GLY A 666 23.27 -59.69 -30.26
CA GLY A 666 22.41 -60.81 -30.61
C GLY A 666 21.85 -60.77 -32.02
N THR A 667 22.73 -60.98 -33.00
CA THR A 667 22.43 -61.55 -34.33
C THR A 667 21.49 -62.75 -34.24
N PHE A 668 20.53 -62.91 -35.17
CA PHE A 668 20.10 -64.18 -35.79
C PHE A 668 19.00 -63.93 -36.87
N PRO A 669 18.71 -64.87 -37.78
CA PRO A 669 18.78 -64.63 -39.23
C PRO A 669 17.41 -64.65 -39.95
N ASP A 670 17.50 -64.46 -41.26
CA ASP A 670 16.55 -64.77 -42.33
C ASP A 670 15.42 -65.75 -41.98
N GLY A 671 14.21 -65.41 -42.46
CA GLY A 671 13.30 -66.46 -42.93
C GLY A 671 11.80 -66.21 -42.77
N VAL A 672 11.17 -66.01 -43.94
CA VAL A 672 9.87 -66.57 -44.35
C VAL A 672 8.59 -65.77 -44.01
N ARG A 673 8.01 -65.22 -45.10
CA ARG A 673 6.59 -65.21 -45.56
C ARG A 673 5.53 -65.57 -44.51
N VAL A 674 4.42 -64.84 -44.37
CA VAL A 674 3.41 -64.45 -45.37
C VAL A 674 2.79 -63.12 -44.97
#